data_AF-A0A7W7NTD9-F1
#
_entry.id   AF-A0A7W7NTD9-F1
#
_cell.length_a   1.000
_cell.length_b   1.000
_cell.length_c   1.000
_cell.angle_alpha   90.00
_cell.angle_beta   90.00
_cell.angle_gamma   90.00
#
_symmetry.space_group_name_H-M   'P 1'
#
loop_
_entity.id
_entity.type
_entity.pdbx_description
1 polymer ?
#
loop_
_entity_poly.entity_id
_entity_poly.type
_entity_poly.pdbx_seq_one_letter_code
_entity_poly.pdbx_strand_id
1 'polypeptide(L)'
;MSVAIRCLRSASVIALATGATVAHAQSGNGAATQSFDIPAATLEEALRIYMRQSGVQVSWSGIDGTAIRVNAVKGNLSAAAALSRLLEGTGLTYRFTAATSAILEAAPRADAGTVQLGTLRVEGANDGTGGGARGAGGTGAGNAGEGRNFTGAQSTAYFSRERIERFRGTSPGDFLSGTPGVLNGDNRNSGALDVNIRGMQGMDRVPVVIDGSLQQSTVYRGYSGVAGRTYLDPDLVGSVTIEKGPSAAADGVGATGGLVRVDTIGAKDLIAEGSDFGIRFRSGLSGNNVAPPPTATPGTGTGSAERFDRPGALDLGGWNFSVAAAGRVGDNIELVGAVARRKLGNYFGGEHGTVPPGGTGTLGNVLQRYNLGEEVLSTSQDNSSYLLRGTWRFGDGHGIDLSYVRYESDFGEMMPSQIIRFGGALQAPLSRAEVDTYTARYRWDPDSTDLINLKIDAWKTDSFTSIETLYRYVFPNGNVSVTDAAYQSQSTRWGVNLSNRSTLYTPLGRLDLDYGGSYAREDMTPPRGWDTYKGNSGYTSFVEPRHGWRDEYSGFIAGELKPNDWVTFNAALRYTNTVSQDLNQTHTWAGTPQVEVTGYNRESNAGFAPIASFLIEPVKGLQFYARYAEAIRNPSLFESTTGFSFYPDPRNPIRPEHARNSEVGTNLQLANLAKVGDLLQAKLAYFSNDIDDYLTRGISEGMTSIINIEKARLQGVEASFQYDAGVVFADFGGTYYTFKQFCGTNHTCREGGTADSYVPAHLPPKLSLNVNAGVRLLDERLTLGGRYRHVGGRDTPIITFGGTMTTIDWSPYDLFDVYGSFDISDDLRLDVAIDNLTDRYYMDALTLGLMPSPGRTVRIGMTAGFGGPSRSRSRDARQRAIEALNGRPALAAFDGDWSGPYIGLAAGHDFVRSRRTRSTAGNGATGGIPATEVGEAEGNGSRIGLLGGYNWQLARHWVIGIEGDFGLSRARSRLYTNSTELLVNTAITTPQDMRNQADTEFGSDWTGGLRARLGYATGPVLVFGSAGLAAMQEVQTRTQYLDNAASTYFNANRRFSQNSAPMFSEKDRRLATGWSVGGGVEWALGNNWSVRGDYGYARYGSGAFQFDDARAGVGRNFTVAGAVLRDPVTNAILRDPVTGAILREMTSYTGTSSTVNGRRTRSNADAHSIRLGVNFRF
;
A
#
# COMPACT_ATOMS: atom_id res chain seq x y z
N MET A 1 -30.15 -30.99 -19.15
CA MET A 1 -30.58 -31.40 -20.50
C MET A 1 -32.09 -31.28 -20.58
N SER A 2 -32.59 -30.52 -21.56
CA SER A 2 -33.98 -30.46 -22.05
C SER A 2 -35.11 -29.93 -21.15
N VAL A 3 -35.10 -28.64 -20.74
CA VAL A 3 -36.26 -27.71 -20.72
C VAL A 3 -35.70 -26.27 -20.52
N ALA A 4 -35.21 -25.60 -21.56
CA ALA A 4 -34.94 -24.14 -21.57
C ALA A 4 -34.48 -23.61 -22.95
N ILE A 5 -35.05 -24.11 -24.06
CA ILE A 5 -34.81 -23.55 -25.40
C ILE A 5 -36.16 -23.36 -26.06
N ARG A 6 -36.80 -22.22 -25.81
CA ARG A 6 -37.96 -21.68 -26.56
C ARG A 6 -38.34 -20.31 -25.98
N CYS A 7 -37.50 -19.30 -26.17
CA CYS A 7 -37.88 -17.88 -26.10
C CYS A 7 -36.81 -17.01 -26.78
N LEU A 8 -36.43 -17.36 -28.00
CA LEU A 8 -35.48 -16.60 -28.83
C LEU A 8 -35.90 -16.65 -30.29
N ARG A 9 -37.07 -16.08 -30.59
CA ARG A 9 -37.49 -15.70 -31.94
C ARG A 9 -38.48 -14.55 -31.84
N SER A 10 -38.01 -13.32 -32.03
CA SER A 10 -38.70 -12.20 -32.69
C SER A 10 -37.84 -10.94 -32.54
N ALA A 11 -36.92 -10.76 -33.49
CA ALA A 11 -36.25 -9.50 -33.74
C ALA A 11 -36.74 -8.94 -35.08
N SER A 12 -36.79 -7.60 -35.17
CA SER A 12 -37.01 -6.74 -36.34
C SER A 12 -38.44 -6.18 -36.49
N VAL A 13 -38.62 -4.89 -36.17
CA VAL A 13 -38.85 -3.79 -37.16
C VAL A 13 -38.53 -2.46 -36.46
N ILE A 14 -37.51 -1.75 -36.95
CA ILE A 14 -37.25 -0.33 -36.66
C ILE A 14 -37.91 0.46 -37.79
N ALA A 15 -38.78 1.41 -37.44
CA ALA A 15 -39.28 2.44 -38.35
C ALA A 15 -39.03 3.82 -37.70
N LEU A 16 -38.31 4.67 -38.42
CA LEU A 16 -38.08 6.07 -38.10
C LEU A 16 -39.40 6.85 -38.07
N ALA A 17 -39.55 7.74 -37.09
CA ALA A 17 -40.34 8.95 -37.22
C ALA A 17 -39.60 10.11 -36.52
N THR A 18 -39.09 11.02 -37.33
CA THR A 18 -38.59 12.34 -36.96
C THR A 18 -39.74 13.27 -36.57
N GLY A 19 -39.57 14.08 -35.52
CA GLY A 19 -40.35 15.31 -35.37
C GLY A 19 -40.43 15.88 -33.95
N ALA A 20 -39.94 17.12 -33.83
CA ALA A 20 -40.22 18.14 -32.82
C ALA A 20 -39.24 18.28 -31.64
N THR A 21 -38.29 19.18 -31.84
CA THR A 21 -37.56 19.91 -30.80
C THR A 21 -38.53 20.73 -29.95
N VAL A 22 -38.62 20.41 -28.66
CA VAL A 22 -39.13 21.33 -27.63
C VAL A 22 -37.96 21.67 -26.74
N ALA A 23 -37.56 22.94 -26.76
CA ALA A 23 -36.63 23.48 -25.78
C ALA A 23 -37.29 23.41 -24.39
N HIS A 24 -36.66 22.74 -23.43
CA HIS A 24 -37.03 22.82 -22.03
C HIS A 24 -35.96 23.61 -21.28
N ALA A 25 -36.39 24.78 -20.82
CA ALA A 25 -35.70 25.60 -19.83
C ALA A 25 -35.73 24.89 -18.46
N GLN A 26 -34.69 25.13 -17.66
CA GLN A 26 -34.45 24.56 -16.34
C GLN A 26 -35.66 24.70 -15.40
N SER A 27 -36.14 23.58 -14.85
CA SER A 27 -37.06 23.54 -13.72
C SER A 27 -36.30 23.59 -12.40
N GLY A 28 -36.30 24.74 -11.73
CA GLY A 28 -35.99 24.84 -10.30
C GLY A 28 -37.21 24.53 -9.45
N ASN A 29 -36.99 23.86 -8.31
CA ASN A 29 -37.94 23.50 -7.24
C ASN A 29 -39.36 24.06 -7.38
N GLY A 30 -40.31 23.19 -7.73
CA GLY A 30 -41.74 23.43 -7.54
C GLY A 30 -42.11 23.40 -6.06
N ALA A 31 -41.75 24.44 -5.31
CA ALA A 31 -42.46 24.80 -4.09
C ALA A 31 -43.80 25.42 -4.50
N ALA A 32 -44.90 25.00 -3.89
CA ALA A 32 -46.23 25.54 -4.16
C ALA A 32 -46.19 27.09 -4.12
N THR A 33 -46.60 27.74 -5.21
CA THR A 33 -46.70 29.19 -5.26
C THR A 33 -47.85 29.66 -4.38
N GLN A 34 -47.58 30.60 -3.48
CA GLN A 34 -48.56 31.21 -2.59
C GLN A 34 -48.62 32.72 -2.80
N SER A 35 -49.76 33.34 -2.49
CA SER A 35 -49.96 34.77 -2.68
C SER A 35 -49.28 35.55 -1.56
N PHE A 36 -48.30 36.38 -1.93
CA PHE A 36 -47.67 37.33 -1.01
C PHE A 36 -48.20 38.74 -1.23
N ASP A 37 -48.41 39.46 -0.13
CA ASP A 37 -48.69 40.90 -0.09
C ASP A 37 -47.98 41.48 1.13
N ILE A 38 -46.71 41.85 0.94
CA ILE A 38 -45.81 42.38 1.96
C ILE A 38 -45.51 43.84 1.60
N PRO A 39 -45.95 44.83 2.41
CA PRO A 39 -45.65 46.24 2.15
C PRO A 39 -44.16 46.55 2.39
N ALA A 40 -43.66 47.64 1.80
CA ALA A 40 -42.33 48.15 2.11
C ALA A 40 -42.29 48.61 3.58
N ALA A 41 -41.39 48.03 4.38
CA ALA A 41 -41.29 48.23 5.81
C ALA A 41 -39.84 48.03 6.28
N THR A 42 -39.61 48.07 7.60
CA THR A 42 -38.34 47.59 8.15
C THR A 42 -38.19 46.08 7.89
N LEU A 43 -36.95 45.60 7.78
CA LEU A 43 -36.64 44.20 7.53
C LEU A 43 -37.34 43.30 8.56
N GLU A 44 -37.33 43.70 9.84
CA GLU A 44 -37.99 42.96 10.91
C GLU A 44 -39.52 42.86 10.73
N GLU A 45 -40.20 43.97 10.42
CA GLU A 45 -41.65 43.99 10.17
C GLU A 45 -42.03 43.15 8.96
N ALA A 46 -41.27 43.31 7.87
CA ALA A 46 -41.54 42.62 6.62
C ALA A 46 -41.28 41.11 6.72
N LEU A 47 -40.23 40.70 7.44
CA LEU A 47 -39.98 39.29 7.74
C LEU A 47 -41.08 38.68 8.60
N ARG A 48 -41.64 39.39 9.59
CA ARG A 48 -42.81 38.88 10.33
C ARG A 48 -44.01 38.61 9.42
N ILE A 49 -44.28 39.49 8.46
CA ILE A 49 -45.37 39.32 7.49
C ILE A 49 -45.04 38.14 6.55
N TYR A 50 -43.80 38.06 6.06
CA TYR A 50 -43.31 36.96 5.25
C TYR A 50 -43.44 35.61 5.96
N MET A 51 -42.96 35.49 7.20
CA MET A 51 -43.02 34.25 7.99
C MET A 51 -44.49 33.79 8.18
N ARG A 52 -45.39 34.74 8.45
CA ARG A 52 -46.82 34.48 8.58
C ARG A 52 -47.50 34.03 7.29
N GLN A 53 -47.14 34.63 6.14
CA GLN A 53 -47.71 34.28 4.84
C GLN A 53 -47.07 33.02 4.24
N SER A 54 -45.81 32.72 4.58
CA SER A 54 -45.04 31.62 3.98
C SER A 54 -45.00 30.33 4.78
N GLY A 55 -45.20 30.39 6.10
CA GLY A 55 -44.93 29.29 7.02
C GLY A 55 -43.44 29.01 7.25
N VAL A 56 -42.53 29.80 6.67
CA VAL A 56 -41.08 29.66 6.83
C VAL A 56 -40.63 30.54 8.00
N GLN A 57 -39.98 29.95 9.01
CA GLN A 57 -39.33 30.71 10.08
C GLN A 57 -37.98 31.26 9.60
N VAL A 58 -37.79 32.57 9.69
CA VAL A 58 -36.53 33.23 9.33
C VAL A 58 -35.83 33.69 10.61
N SER A 59 -34.58 33.28 10.80
CA SER A 59 -33.73 33.73 11.91
C SER A 59 -32.59 34.61 11.40
N TRP A 60 -32.16 35.57 12.22
CA TRP A 60 -31.03 36.45 11.91
C TRP A 60 -30.30 36.78 13.21
N SER A 61 -28.97 36.78 13.18
CA SER A 61 -28.11 37.12 14.33
C SER A 61 -27.07 38.15 13.90
N GLY A 62 -26.88 39.20 14.70
CA GLY A 62 -25.94 40.29 14.39
C GLY A 62 -26.40 41.28 13.32
N ILE A 63 -27.68 41.23 12.90
CA ILE A 63 -28.29 42.17 11.96
C ILE A 63 -29.31 43.03 12.72
N ASP A 64 -29.15 44.35 12.71
CA ASP A 64 -30.18 45.28 13.22
C ASP A 64 -31.30 45.42 12.19
N GLY A 65 -32.33 44.57 12.33
CA GLY A 65 -33.49 44.52 11.44
C GLY A 65 -34.36 45.78 11.44
N THR A 66 -34.17 46.69 12.40
CA THR A 66 -34.89 47.97 12.46
C THR A 66 -34.23 49.06 11.61
N ALA A 67 -32.94 48.91 11.30
CA ALA A 67 -32.16 49.87 10.51
C ALA A 67 -32.21 49.62 8.98
N ILE A 68 -32.71 48.47 8.54
CA ILE A 68 -32.73 48.05 7.13
C ILE A 68 -34.16 48.15 6.59
N ARG A 69 -34.34 48.87 5.48
CA ARG A 69 -35.61 48.89 4.74
C ARG A 69 -35.61 47.91 3.58
N VAL A 70 -36.73 47.23 3.40
CA VAL A 70 -36.97 46.29 2.31
C VAL A 70 -38.04 46.80 1.35
N ASN A 71 -38.01 46.32 0.11
CA ASN A 71 -39.01 46.64 -0.89
C ASN A 71 -40.32 45.88 -0.66
N ALA A 72 -41.42 46.38 -1.22
CA ALA A 72 -42.69 45.68 -1.20
C ALA A 72 -42.65 44.44 -2.11
N VAL A 73 -43.25 43.33 -1.67
CA VAL A 73 -43.34 42.08 -2.43
C VAL A 73 -44.80 41.71 -2.60
N LYS A 74 -45.28 41.66 -3.85
CA LYS A 74 -46.65 41.32 -4.19
C LYS A 74 -46.71 40.31 -5.34
N GLY A 75 -47.58 39.31 -5.22
CA GLY A 75 -47.88 38.33 -6.26
C GLY A 75 -47.76 36.87 -5.82
N ASN A 76 -48.09 35.95 -6.72
CA ASN A 76 -47.96 34.51 -6.49
C ASN A 76 -46.49 34.09 -6.67
N LEU A 77 -45.81 33.77 -5.58
CA LEU A 77 -44.39 33.46 -5.54
C LEU A 77 -44.15 32.21 -4.69
N SER A 78 -43.04 31.51 -4.93
CA SER A 78 -42.52 30.56 -3.94
C SER A 78 -41.96 31.32 -2.74
N ALA A 79 -41.90 30.68 -1.56
CA ALA A 79 -41.35 31.30 -0.36
C ALA A 79 -39.92 31.86 -0.61
N ALA A 80 -39.07 31.08 -1.28
CA ALA A 80 -37.75 31.53 -1.69
C ALA A 80 -37.78 32.76 -2.62
N ALA A 81 -38.64 32.78 -3.64
CA ALA A 81 -38.73 33.93 -4.55
C ALA A 81 -39.25 35.19 -3.85
N ALA A 82 -40.18 35.05 -2.90
CA ALA A 82 -40.67 36.16 -2.09
C ALA A 82 -39.57 36.70 -1.15
N LEU A 83 -38.82 35.82 -0.47
CA LEU A 83 -37.72 36.23 0.41
C LEU A 83 -36.56 36.87 -0.35
N SER A 84 -36.23 36.34 -1.53
CA SER A 84 -35.21 36.92 -2.41
C SER A 84 -35.56 38.34 -2.85
N ARG A 85 -36.81 38.57 -3.27
CA ARG A 85 -37.27 39.92 -3.65
C ARG A 85 -37.34 40.86 -2.47
N LEU A 86 -37.65 40.33 -1.28
CA LEU A 86 -37.69 41.12 -0.06
C LEU A 86 -36.29 41.67 0.31
N LEU A 87 -35.25 40.86 0.13
CA LEU A 87 -33.88 41.19 0.52
C LEU A 87 -33.09 41.93 -0.57
N GLU A 88 -33.67 42.11 -1.75
CA GLU A 88 -33.01 42.79 -2.87
C GLU A 88 -32.60 44.22 -2.50
N GLY A 89 -31.31 44.54 -2.69
CA GLY A 89 -30.74 45.86 -2.37
C GLY A 89 -30.38 46.08 -0.90
N THR A 90 -30.62 45.11 0.00
CA THR A 90 -30.29 45.25 1.43
C THR A 90 -28.84 44.90 1.79
N GLY A 91 -28.10 44.28 0.86
CA GLY A 91 -26.79 43.69 1.15
C GLY A 91 -26.87 42.43 2.01
N LEU A 92 -28.06 41.81 2.12
CA LEU A 92 -28.30 40.54 2.79
C LEU A 92 -28.72 39.47 1.77
N THR A 93 -28.39 38.22 2.06
CA THR A 93 -28.87 37.02 1.38
C THR A 93 -29.52 36.10 2.40
N TYR A 94 -30.17 35.02 1.95
CA TYR A 94 -30.78 34.02 2.80
C TYR A 94 -30.30 32.62 2.43
N ARG A 95 -30.37 31.71 3.40
CA ARG A 95 -30.16 30.28 3.22
C ARG A 95 -31.30 29.53 3.90
N PHE A 96 -31.98 28.64 3.19
CA PHE A 96 -32.92 27.72 3.84
C PHE A 96 -32.13 26.64 4.59
N THR A 97 -32.51 26.38 5.84
CA THR A 97 -31.97 25.31 6.68
C THR A 97 -32.88 24.08 6.70
N ALA A 98 -34.16 24.25 6.37
CA ALA A 98 -35.15 23.20 6.13
C ALA A 98 -36.27 23.75 5.24
N ALA A 99 -37.26 22.93 4.85
CA ALA A 99 -38.41 23.37 4.07
C ALA A 99 -39.22 24.52 4.73
N THR A 100 -39.16 24.63 6.06
CA THR A 100 -39.88 25.62 6.88
C THR A 100 -38.95 26.53 7.69
N SER A 101 -37.64 26.54 7.45
CA SER A 101 -36.70 27.41 8.18
C SER A 101 -35.61 28.01 7.29
N ALA A 102 -35.24 29.27 7.53
CA ALA A 102 -34.19 29.99 6.83
C ALA A 102 -33.39 30.91 7.77
N ILE A 103 -32.16 31.23 7.38
CA ILE A 103 -31.24 32.13 8.09
C ILE A 103 -30.82 33.27 7.15
N LEU A 104 -30.73 34.50 7.65
CA LEU A 104 -30.17 35.65 6.91
C LEU A 104 -28.67 35.82 7.14
N GLU A 105 -27.94 36.13 6.08
CA GLU A 105 -26.48 36.30 6.06
C GLU A 105 -26.10 37.53 5.21
N ALA A 106 -24.91 38.12 5.41
CA ALA A 106 -24.46 39.26 4.59
C ALA A 106 -24.12 38.82 3.16
N ALA A 107 -24.60 39.54 2.16
CA ALA A 107 -24.26 39.29 0.76
C ALA A 107 -22.78 39.65 0.50
N PRO A 108 -22.02 38.80 -0.23
CA PRO A 108 -20.64 39.13 -0.62
C PRO A 108 -20.62 40.41 -1.48
N ARG A 109 -19.77 41.40 -1.14
CA ARG A 109 -19.57 42.60 -1.96
C ARG A 109 -18.84 42.25 -3.27
N ALA A 110 -19.38 42.68 -4.40
CA ALA A 110 -18.74 42.63 -5.72
C ALA A 110 -18.71 44.03 -6.36
N ASP A 111 -17.65 44.32 -7.12
CA ASP A 111 -17.49 45.56 -7.88
C ASP A 111 -18.46 45.64 -9.07
N ALA A 112 -18.80 46.88 -9.48
CA ALA A 112 -19.79 47.15 -10.51
C ALA A 112 -19.34 46.67 -11.92
N GLY A 113 -20.15 45.80 -12.54
CA GLY A 113 -19.98 45.40 -13.95
C GLY A 113 -20.08 43.89 -14.23
N THR A 114 -20.06 43.05 -13.20
CA THR A 114 -20.23 41.59 -13.34
C THR A 114 -21.69 41.16 -13.19
N VAL A 115 -22.24 40.55 -14.24
CA VAL A 115 -23.52 39.81 -14.17
C VAL A 115 -23.29 38.57 -13.31
N GLN A 116 -23.88 38.56 -12.11
CA GLN A 116 -23.80 37.45 -11.18
C GLN A 116 -24.99 36.51 -11.44
N LEU A 117 -24.74 35.36 -12.07
CA LEU A 117 -25.65 34.22 -11.94
C LEU A 117 -25.66 33.86 -10.45
N GLY A 118 -26.84 33.88 -9.83
CA GLY A 118 -27.00 33.48 -8.43
C GLY A 118 -26.28 32.15 -8.19
N THR A 119 -25.57 32.03 -7.08
CA THR A 119 -24.83 30.82 -6.72
C THR A 119 -25.79 29.63 -6.75
N LEU A 120 -25.74 28.84 -7.81
CA LEU A 120 -26.44 27.57 -7.91
C LEU A 120 -25.65 26.58 -7.04
N ARG A 121 -25.89 26.62 -5.73
CA ARG A 121 -25.34 25.65 -4.80
C ARG A 121 -26.25 24.43 -4.85
N VAL A 122 -25.73 23.36 -5.44
CA VAL A 122 -26.36 22.04 -5.39
C VAL A 122 -26.21 21.51 -3.97
N GLU A 123 -27.22 21.71 -3.13
CA GLU A 123 -27.44 20.88 -1.96
C GLU A 123 -27.95 19.52 -2.47
N GLY A 124 -27.02 18.65 -2.87
CA GLY A 124 -27.34 17.23 -2.87
C GLY A 124 -27.64 16.87 -1.42
N ALA A 125 -28.76 16.19 -1.20
CA ALA A 125 -29.15 15.66 0.10
C ALA A 125 -27.99 14.84 0.69
N ASN A 126 -27.13 15.51 1.45
CA ASN A 126 -26.26 14.86 2.40
C ASN A 126 -27.22 14.27 3.42
N ASP A 127 -27.23 12.94 3.52
CA ASP A 127 -27.59 12.31 4.79
C ASP A 127 -26.94 13.15 5.90
N GLY A 128 -27.71 13.47 6.94
CA GLY A 128 -27.34 14.31 8.09
C GLY A 128 -26.17 13.79 8.93
N THR A 129 -25.12 13.23 8.31
CA THR A 129 -23.76 13.32 8.81
C THR A 129 -23.27 14.76 8.62
N GLY A 130 -23.70 15.63 9.53
CA GLY A 130 -23.06 16.92 9.75
C GLY A 130 -21.59 16.70 10.14
N GLY A 131 -20.70 17.55 9.63
CA GLY A 131 -19.29 17.55 10.04
C GLY A 131 -18.34 17.26 8.89
N GLY A 132 -17.85 18.34 8.28
CA GLY A 132 -16.78 18.32 7.29
C GLY A 132 -15.61 17.43 7.72
N ALA A 133 -15.34 16.42 6.90
CA ALA A 133 -14.23 15.51 7.08
C ALA A 133 -12.90 16.21 6.76
N ARG A 134 -12.28 16.79 7.79
CA ARG A 134 -10.83 16.92 7.90
C ARG A 134 -10.41 15.95 9.02
N GLY A 135 -9.47 15.06 8.73
CA GLY A 135 -8.87 14.13 9.70
C GLY A 135 -9.60 12.80 9.95
N ALA A 136 -8.89 11.70 9.65
CA ALA A 136 -9.06 10.28 9.98
C ALA A 136 -10.40 9.77 10.60
N GLY A 137 -11.03 8.81 9.93
CA GLY A 137 -12.09 7.96 10.51
C GLY A 137 -13.53 8.40 10.22
N GLY A 138 -14.06 8.05 9.04
CA GLY A 138 -15.48 8.25 8.74
C GLY A 138 -15.86 7.93 7.30
N THR A 139 -16.65 6.87 7.16
CA THR A 139 -17.31 6.34 5.95
C THR A 139 -18.29 7.36 5.37
N GLY A 140 -17.92 7.98 4.25
CA GLY A 140 -18.75 8.94 3.53
C GLY A 140 -18.46 8.85 2.03
N ALA A 141 -19.08 7.86 1.37
CA ALA A 141 -19.03 7.70 -0.09
C ALA A 141 -19.97 8.68 -0.80
N GLY A 142 -19.45 9.29 -1.87
CA GLY A 142 -20.12 10.23 -2.77
C GLY A 142 -19.15 11.28 -3.32
N ASN A 143 -18.21 10.90 -4.19
CA ASN A 143 -17.22 11.74 -4.90
C ASN A 143 -16.26 12.65 -4.09
N ALA A 144 -16.52 12.94 -2.81
CA ALA A 144 -15.58 13.69 -1.96
C ALA A 144 -14.35 12.85 -1.57
N GLY A 145 -14.39 11.52 -1.76
CA GLY A 145 -13.30 10.60 -1.45
C GLY A 145 -12.08 10.74 -2.36
N GLU A 146 -12.25 11.03 -3.66
CA GLU A 146 -11.13 11.14 -4.61
C GLU A 146 -10.20 12.31 -4.26
N GLY A 147 -10.75 13.44 -3.82
CA GLY A 147 -9.96 14.60 -3.34
C GLY A 147 -9.14 14.32 -2.07
N ARG A 148 -9.45 13.27 -1.29
CA ARG A 148 -8.68 12.90 -0.10
C ARG A 148 -7.29 12.36 -0.44
N ASN A 149 -7.10 11.80 -1.64
CA ASN A 149 -5.82 11.24 -2.08
C ASN A 149 -4.71 12.30 -2.14
N PHE A 150 -5.10 13.56 -2.37
CA PHE A 150 -4.21 14.69 -2.61
C PHE A 150 -4.36 15.80 -1.56
N THR A 151 -4.89 15.50 -0.38
CA THR A 151 -5.01 16.45 0.73
C THR A 151 -4.60 15.81 2.06
N GLY A 152 -4.40 16.64 3.08
CA GLY A 152 -4.19 16.17 4.46
C GLY A 152 -2.77 15.69 4.77
N ALA A 153 -2.52 15.43 6.05
CA ALA A 153 -1.20 15.16 6.62
C ALA A 153 -0.78 13.68 6.61
N GLN A 154 -1.36 12.87 5.72
CA GLN A 154 -1.12 11.44 5.63
C GLN A 154 -1.36 10.94 4.21
N SER A 155 -0.61 9.94 3.77
CA SER A 155 -0.84 9.25 2.49
C SER A 155 -2.06 8.31 2.55
N THR A 156 -2.99 8.51 1.62
CA THR A 156 -4.23 7.72 1.50
C THR A 156 -4.50 7.36 0.04
N ALA A 157 -5.36 6.36 -0.17
CA ALA A 157 -5.92 6.05 -1.49
C ALA A 157 -7.41 5.72 -1.37
N TYR A 158 -8.25 6.33 -2.20
CA TYR A 158 -9.68 6.10 -2.29
C TYR A 158 -10.03 5.53 -3.66
N PHE A 159 -10.84 4.47 -3.67
CA PHE A 159 -11.38 3.85 -4.86
C PHE A 159 -12.90 3.97 -4.86
N SER A 160 -13.40 4.70 -5.86
CA SER A 160 -14.80 4.70 -6.23
C SER A 160 -15.23 3.34 -6.80
N ARG A 161 -16.52 3.04 -6.71
CA ARG A 161 -17.12 1.86 -7.33
C ARG A 161 -16.75 1.75 -8.81
N GLU A 162 -16.82 2.84 -9.56
CA GLU A 162 -16.54 2.86 -10.99
C GLU A 162 -15.07 2.51 -11.29
N ARG A 163 -14.12 2.92 -10.44
CA ARG A 163 -12.71 2.51 -10.52
C ARG A 163 -12.55 1.01 -10.25
N ILE A 164 -13.21 0.50 -9.21
CA ILE A 164 -13.17 -0.92 -8.83
C ILE A 164 -13.72 -1.78 -9.96
N GLU A 165 -14.86 -1.40 -10.53
CA GLU A 165 -15.49 -2.11 -11.64
C GLU A 165 -14.63 -2.13 -12.91
N ARG A 166 -13.96 -1.01 -13.23
CA ARG A 166 -13.07 -0.89 -14.39
C ARG A 166 -11.82 -1.78 -14.24
N PHE A 167 -11.18 -1.72 -13.07
CA PHE A 167 -9.90 -2.39 -12.81
C PHE A 167 -10.01 -3.68 -11.98
N ARG A 168 -11.20 -4.29 -11.92
CA ARG A 168 -11.46 -5.53 -11.17
C ARG A 168 -10.57 -6.72 -11.53
N GLY A 169 -9.94 -6.71 -12.72
CA GLY A 169 -9.09 -7.79 -13.23
C GLY A 169 -9.79 -9.15 -13.28
N THR A 170 -9.01 -10.22 -13.12
CA THR A 170 -9.48 -11.61 -13.07
C THR A 170 -9.52 -12.18 -11.65
N SER A 171 -8.80 -11.56 -10.72
CA SER A 171 -8.81 -11.90 -9.29
C SER A 171 -9.44 -10.77 -8.45
N PRO A 172 -10.16 -11.09 -7.35
CA PRO A 172 -10.76 -10.09 -6.49
C PRO A 172 -9.81 -8.99 -5.99
N GLY A 173 -8.50 -9.22 -5.89
CA GLY A 173 -7.53 -8.22 -5.45
C GLY A 173 -6.94 -7.32 -6.54
N ASP A 174 -7.27 -7.55 -7.82
CA ASP A 174 -6.66 -6.80 -8.94
C ASP A 174 -7.04 -5.32 -8.96
N PHE A 175 -8.14 -4.91 -8.32
CA PHE A 175 -8.52 -3.50 -8.21
C PHE A 175 -7.52 -2.66 -7.38
N LEU A 176 -6.70 -3.31 -6.54
CA LEU A 176 -5.62 -2.66 -5.79
C LEU A 176 -4.42 -2.32 -6.68
N SER A 177 -4.30 -2.95 -7.85
CA SER A 177 -3.15 -2.81 -8.74
C SER A 177 -2.91 -1.37 -9.18
N GLY A 178 -1.63 -0.99 -9.23
CA GLY A 178 -1.19 0.35 -9.62
C GLY A 178 -1.31 1.43 -8.54
N THR A 179 -1.73 1.06 -7.33
CA THR A 179 -1.76 1.98 -6.18
C THR A 179 -0.35 2.11 -5.59
N PRO A 180 0.21 3.32 -5.43
CA PRO A 180 1.55 3.50 -4.87
C PRO A 180 1.69 2.84 -3.50
N GLY A 181 2.72 2.04 -3.31
CA GLY A 181 3.08 1.43 -2.02
C GLY A 181 2.12 0.32 -1.57
N VAL A 182 1.17 -0.10 -2.42
CA VAL A 182 0.19 -1.14 -2.12
C VAL A 182 0.31 -2.28 -3.13
N LEU A 183 0.44 -3.51 -2.64
CA LEU A 183 0.46 -4.75 -3.42
C LEU A 183 -0.47 -5.78 -2.80
N ASN A 184 -0.83 -6.83 -3.54
CA ASN A 184 -1.56 -7.98 -3.00
C ASN A 184 -0.72 -9.26 -3.16
N GLY A 185 -0.45 -9.96 -2.06
CA GLY A 185 0.40 -11.17 -2.04
C GLY A 185 -0.29 -12.48 -2.43
N ASP A 186 -1.63 -12.56 -2.37
CA ASP A 186 -2.38 -13.82 -2.56
C ASP A 186 -3.39 -13.77 -3.73
N ASN A 187 -3.08 -12.98 -4.77
CA ASN A 187 -3.96 -12.78 -5.93
C ASN A 187 -4.29 -14.07 -6.70
N ARG A 188 -3.36 -15.02 -6.83
CA ARG A 188 -3.45 -16.12 -7.81
C ARG A 188 -3.67 -17.50 -7.22
N ASN A 189 -3.55 -17.67 -5.91
CA ASN A 189 -3.62 -18.98 -5.26
C ASN A 189 -4.94 -19.21 -4.50
N SER A 190 -5.62 -18.16 -4.02
CA SER A 190 -6.91 -18.25 -3.30
C SER A 190 -7.99 -17.27 -3.76
N GLY A 191 -7.61 -16.25 -4.53
CA GLY A 191 -8.50 -15.11 -4.81
C GLY A 191 -8.77 -14.20 -3.62
N ALA A 192 -8.04 -14.34 -2.50
CA ALA A 192 -8.18 -13.51 -1.32
C ALA A 192 -7.33 -12.22 -1.40
N LEU A 193 -7.62 -11.30 -0.48
CA LEU A 193 -6.81 -10.11 -0.22
C LEU A 193 -5.78 -10.40 0.89
N ASP A 194 -4.50 -10.34 0.55
CA ASP A 194 -3.33 -10.28 1.43
C ASP A 194 -2.55 -8.99 1.16
N VAL A 195 -3.06 -7.89 1.71
CA VAL A 195 -2.60 -6.55 1.34
C VAL A 195 -1.24 -6.26 1.96
N ASN A 196 -0.29 -5.84 1.12
CA ASN A 196 0.99 -5.30 1.53
C ASN A 196 0.96 -3.77 1.41
N ILE A 197 1.22 -3.05 2.51
CA ILE A 197 1.41 -1.59 2.48
C ILE A 197 2.82 -1.28 2.98
N ARG A 198 3.62 -0.65 2.12
CA ARG A 198 4.98 -0.20 2.47
C ARG A 198 5.88 -1.32 3.03
N GLY A 199 5.69 -2.56 2.58
CA GLY A 199 6.43 -3.77 3.01
C GLY A 199 5.87 -4.46 4.26
N MET A 200 4.73 -4.01 4.77
CA MET A 200 4.00 -4.64 5.87
C MET A 200 2.86 -5.49 5.32
N GLN A 201 2.80 -6.77 5.70
CA GLN A 201 1.84 -7.76 5.20
C GLN A 201 1.63 -8.90 6.20
N GLY A 202 0.45 -9.51 6.17
CA GLY A 202 0.09 -10.70 6.96
C GLY A 202 -0.02 -10.45 8.47
N MET A 203 -0.59 -11.42 9.20
CA MET A 203 -0.66 -11.45 10.68
C MET A 203 -1.18 -10.13 11.28
N ASP A 204 -2.29 -9.62 10.74
CA ASP A 204 -2.98 -8.39 11.17
C ASP A 204 -2.16 -7.09 11.05
N ARG A 205 -1.03 -7.04 10.32
CA ARG A 205 -0.27 -5.79 10.11
C ARG A 205 -0.97 -4.77 9.21
N VAL A 206 -1.75 -5.26 8.25
CA VAL A 206 -2.60 -4.46 7.35
C VAL A 206 -4.01 -5.08 7.37
N PRO A 207 -4.81 -4.79 8.40
CA PRO A 207 -6.15 -5.32 8.48
C PRO A 207 -7.03 -4.79 7.34
N VAL A 208 -7.95 -5.65 6.89
CA VAL A 208 -9.04 -5.29 5.97
C VAL A 208 -10.34 -5.30 6.76
N VAL A 209 -10.95 -4.12 6.89
CA VAL A 209 -12.20 -3.89 7.63
C VAL A 209 -13.34 -3.70 6.64
N ILE A 210 -14.38 -4.54 6.72
CA ILE A 210 -15.56 -4.48 5.87
C ILE A 210 -16.75 -4.05 6.74
N ASP A 211 -17.35 -2.90 6.45
CA ASP A 211 -18.44 -2.31 7.25
C ASP A 211 -18.14 -2.18 8.77
N GLY A 212 -16.86 -2.04 9.14
CA GLY A 212 -16.41 -1.97 10.53
C GLY A 212 -16.04 -3.32 11.17
N SER A 213 -16.23 -4.43 10.45
CA SER A 213 -15.89 -5.80 10.88
C SER A 213 -14.53 -6.27 10.35
N LEU A 214 -13.77 -6.98 11.19
CA LEU A 214 -12.50 -7.61 10.83
C LEU A 214 -12.71 -9.05 10.36
N GLN A 215 -12.35 -9.36 9.11
CA GLN A 215 -12.55 -10.69 8.52
C GLN A 215 -11.26 -11.48 8.24
N GLN A 216 -10.10 -10.85 8.41
CA GLN A 216 -8.83 -11.45 7.98
C GLN A 216 -8.49 -12.71 8.81
N SER A 217 -8.17 -13.81 8.13
CA SER A 217 -7.58 -15.01 8.73
C SER A 217 -6.16 -15.23 8.21
N THR A 218 -5.25 -15.75 9.04
CA THR A 218 -3.87 -16.07 8.62
C THR A 218 -3.75 -17.56 8.35
N VAL A 219 -3.30 -17.92 7.14
CA VAL A 219 -3.11 -19.32 6.72
C VAL A 219 -1.64 -19.64 6.46
N TYR A 220 -1.25 -20.86 6.80
CA TYR A 220 0.10 -21.36 6.53
C TYR A 220 0.25 -21.81 5.08
N ARG A 221 1.35 -21.43 4.43
CA ARG A 221 1.65 -21.74 3.02
C ARG A 221 2.83 -22.69 2.85
N GLY A 222 3.10 -23.49 3.88
CA GLY A 222 4.27 -24.36 3.90
C GLY A 222 5.56 -23.54 4.00
N TYR A 223 6.63 -24.09 3.42
CA TYR A 223 7.91 -23.38 3.32
C TYR A 223 7.89 -22.14 2.40
N SER A 224 6.75 -21.77 1.82
CA SER A 224 6.59 -20.48 1.15
C SER A 224 6.15 -19.35 2.09
N GLY A 225 5.87 -19.62 3.37
CA GLY A 225 5.52 -18.61 4.36
C GLY A 225 4.07 -18.67 4.83
N VAL A 226 3.43 -17.50 4.97
CA VAL A 226 2.03 -17.35 5.40
C VAL A 226 1.33 -16.31 4.53
N ALA A 227 0.00 -16.36 4.47
CA ALA A 227 -0.82 -15.35 3.80
C ALA A 227 -1.95 -14.88 4.73
N GLY A 228 -2.19 -13.57 4.78
CA GLY A 228 -3.43 -13.02 5.30
C GLY A 228 -4.54 -13.17 4.27
N ARG A 229 -5.75 -13.57 4.67
CA ARG A 229 -6.87 -13.75 3.75
C ARG A 229 -8.12 -13.05 4.23
N THR A 230 -8.56 -12.09 3.43
CA THR A 230 -9.90 -11.54 3.46
C THR A 230 -10.59 -11.85 2.14
N TYR A 231 -11.78 -12.44 2.21
CA TYR A 231 -12.58 -12.77 1.03
C TYR A 231 -13.64 -11.70 0.82
N LEU A 232 -13.79 -11.25 -0.42
CA LEU A 232 -14.69 -10.18 -0.79
C LEU A 232 -15.08 -10.33 -2.26
N ASP A 233 -16.36 -10.14 -2.57
CA ASP A 233 -16.78 -9.98 -3.97
C ASP A 233 -16.76 -8.49 -4.35
N PRO A 234 -15.93 -8.06 -5.33
CA PRO A 234 -15.90 -6.68 -5.82
C PRO A 234 -17.25 -6.13 -6.28
N ASP A 235 -18.20 -6.99 -6.70
CA ASP A 235 -19.52 -6.55 -7.17
C ASP A 235 -20.44 -6.09 -6.03
N LEU A 236 -20.11 -6.40 -4.76
CA LEU A 236 -20.80 -5.93 -3.55
C LEU A 236 -20.10 -4.73 -2.88
N VAL A 237 -19.00 -4.24 -3.45
CA VAL A 237 -18.22 -3.12 -2.90
C VAL A 237 -18.75 -1.79 -3.43
N GLY A 238 -19.10 -0.89 -2.50
CA GLY A 238 -19.45 0.50 -2.81
C GLY A 238 -18.22 1.40 -2.89
N SER A 239 -17.28 1.27 -1.95
CA SER A 239 -16.00 1.97 -2.02
C SER A 239 -14.91 1.32 -1.18
N VAL A 240 -13.65 1.65 -1.50
CA VAL A 240 -12.48 1.23 -0.70
C VAL A 240 -11.63 2.44 -0.34
N THR A 241 -11.20 2.52 0.92
CA THR A 241 -10.25 3.52 1.41
C THR A 241 -9.04 2.84 2.02
N ILE A 242 -7.85 3.26 1.64
CA ILE A 242 -6.57 2.78 2.18
C ILE A 242 -5.89 3.92 2.92
N GLU A 243 -5.60 3.72 4.20
CA GLU A 243 -4.73 4.58 4.98
C GLU A 243 -3.36 3.92 5.09
N LYS A 244 -2.28 4.64 4.76
CA LYS A 244 -0.93 4.11 4.84
C LYS A 244 -0.28 4.53 6.16
N GLY A 245 0.26 3.55 6.90
CA GLY A 245 0.77 3.73 8.26
C GLY A 245 -0.32 3.80 9.34
N PRO A 246 0.08 3.92 10.62
CA PRO A 246 -0.84 3.87 11.76
C PRO A 246 -1.99 4.88 11.71
N SER A 247 -3.17 4.43 12.13
CA SER A 247 -4.41 5.23 12.20
C SER A 247 -4.82 5.50 13.64
N ALA A 248 -5.37 6.68 13.93
CA ALA A 248 -5.94 7.02 15.22
C ALA A 248 -7.40 6.55 15.38
N ALA A 249 -8.04 6.05 14.31
CA ALA A 249 -9.44 5.63 14.35
C ALA A 249 -9.65 4.36 15.21
N ALA A 250 -10.86 4.19 15.76
CA ALA A 250 -11.21 3.08 16.67
C ALA A 250 -10.97 1.69 16.08
N ASP A 251 -11.12 1.54 14.77
CA ASP A 251 -10.91 0.31 14.00
C ASP A 251 -9.45 0.09 13.54
N GLY A 252 -8.53 0.98 13.92
CA GLY A 252 -7.11 0.95 13.54
C GLY A 252 -6.19 0.26 14.55
N VAL A 253 -6.71 -0.58 15.45
CA VAL A 253 -5.89 -1.29 16.46
C VAL A 253 -4.96 -2.28 15.77
N GLY A 254 -3.69 -2.33 16.18
CA GLY A 254 -2.69 -3.26 15.63
C GLY A 254 -2.20 -2.98 14.19
N ALA A 255 -2.80 -2.01 13.49
CA ALA A 255 -2.56 -1.68 12.08
C ALA A 255 -1.22 -0.94 11.85
N THR A 256 -0.09 -1.66 11.92
CA THR A 256 1.25 -1.08 11.80
C THR A 256 1.63 -0.64 10.39
N GLY A 257 1.13 -1.35 9.36
CA GLY A 257 1.36 -1.02 7.95
C GLY A 257 0.37 -0.02 7.38
N GLY A 258 -0.82 0.07 7.97
CA GLY A 258 -1.95 0.79 7.44
C GLY A 258 -3.23 -0.03 7.54
N LEU A 259 -4.33 0.51 7.02
CA LEU A 259 -5.66 -0.07 7.13
C LEU A 259 -6.39 0.04 5.80
N VAL A 260 -7.09 -1.03 5.40
CA VAL A 260 -7.99 -1.03 4.25
C VAL A 260 -9.43 -1.09 4.76
N ARG A 261 -10.23 -0.08 4.43
CA ARG A 261 -11.66 -0.04 4.72
C ARG A 261 -12.46 -0.27 3.46
N VAL A 262 -13.44 -1.15 3.55
CA VAL A 262 -14.37 -1.50 2.48
C VAL A 262 -15.77 -1.18 2.97
N ASP A 263 -16.46 -0.32 2.23
CA ASP A 263 -17.89 -0.07 2.43
C ASP A 263 -18.65 -0.89 1.38
N THR A 264 -19.61 -1.71 1.84
CA THR A 264 -20.51 -2.42 0.92
C THR A 264 -21.55 -1.48 0.33
N ILE A 265 -22.19 -1.90 -0.76
CA ILE A 265 -23.22 -1.14 -1.45
C ILE A 265 -24.39 -0.80 -0.51
N GLY A 266 -24.80 0.48 -0.50
CA GLY A 266 -25.94 0.99 0.26
C GLY A 266 -27.06 1.57 -0.63
N ALA A 267 -28.11 2.08 0.01
CA ALA A 267 -29.27 2.66 -0.69
C ALA A 267 -28.87 3.85 -1.58
N LYS A 268 -27.97 4.70 -1.11
CA LYS A 268 -27.41 5.83 -1.88
C LYS A 268 -26.70 5.43 -3.18
N ASP A 269 -26.21 4.19 -3.26
CA ASP A 269 -25.51 3.69 -4.44
C ASP A 269 -26.49 3.13 -5.49
N LEU A 270 -27.75 2.91 -5.09
CA LEU A 270 -28.78 2.19 -5.87
C LEU A 270 -30.04 3.01 -6.12
N ILE A 271 -30.32 4.06 -5.35
CA ILE A 271 -31.52 4.89 -5.46
C ILE A 271 -31.13 6.32 -5.86
N ALA A 272 -31.77 6.84 -6.91
CA ALA A 272 -31.60 8.21 -7.36
C ALA A 272 -32.16 9.22 -6.34
N GLU A 273 -31.74 10.47 -6.46
CA GLU A 273 -32.35 11.58 -5.73
C GLU A 273 -33.84 11.72 -6.14
N GLY A 274 -34.73 11.86 -5.15
CA GLY A 274 -36.17 11.93 -5.37
C GLY A 274 -36.87 10.62 -5.76
N SER A 275 -36.16 9.49 -5.76
CA SER A 275 -36.74 8.15 -5.98
C SER A 275 -36.80 7.34 -4.68
N ASP A 276 -37.74 6.40 -4.61
CA ASP A 276 -37.91 5.52 -3.43
C ASP A 276 -37.42 4.09 -3.68
N PHE A 277 -37.08 3.75 -4.92
CA PHE A 277 -36.66 2.42 -5.29
C PHE A 277 -35.61 2.48 -6.39
N GLY A 278 -34.64 1.57 -6.33
CA GLY A 278 -33.72 1.37 -7.42
C GLY A 278 -33.12 -0.03 -7.45
N ILE A 279 -32.76 -0.47 -8.65
CA ILE A 279 -32.22 -1.80 -8.92
C ILE A 279 -31.07 -1.72 -9.90
N ARG A 280 -30.06 -2.55 -9.70
CA ARG A 280 -28.88 -2.68 -10.54
C ARG A 280 -28.67 -4.14 -10.92
N PHE A 281 -28.56 -4.39 -12.21
CA PHE A 281 -28.14 -5.65 -12.79
C PHE A 281 -26.74 -5.49 -13.37
N ARG A 282 -25.88 -6.48 -13.11
CA ARG A 282 -24.57 -6.57 -13.75
C ARG A 282 -24.39 -7.96 -14.31
N SER A 283 -23.81 -8.05 -15.49
CA SER A 283 -23.33 -9.29 -16.08
C SER A 283 -21.98 -9.05 -16.72
N GLY A 284 -21.10 -10.03 -16.67
CA GLY A 284 -19.80 -9.96 -17.32
C GLY A 284 -19.34 -11.30 -17.84
N LEU A 285 -18.54 -11.26 -18.89
CA LEU A 285 -17.91 -12.39 -19.55
C LEU A 285 -16.40 -12.16 -19.61
N SER A 286 -15.61 -13.22 -19.46
CA SER A 286 -14.15 -13.18 -19.50
C SER A 286 -13.55 -14.39 -20.24
N GLY A 287 -12.56 -14.14 -21.09
CA GLY A 287 -11.82 -15.18 -21.83
C GLY A 287 -10.61 -15.71 -21.07
N ASN A 288 -9.72 -16.40 -21.80
CA ASN A 288 -8.47 -16.96 -21.29
C ASN A 288 -8.64 -17.94 -20.11
N ASN A 289 -9.68 -18.76 -20.12
CA ASN A 289 -9.89 -19.77 -19.08
C ASN A 289 -10.63 -21.01 -19.60
N VAL A 290 -10.38 -22.16 -18.97
CA VAL A 290 -11.01 -23.46 -19.24
C VAL A 290 -11.46 -24.13 -17.96
N ALA A 291 -12.43 -25.04 -18.04
CA ALA A 291 -12.87 -25.80 -16.87
C ALA A 291 -11.70 -26.60 -16.28
N PRO A 292 -11.58 -26.72 -14.94
CA PRO A 292 -10.53 -27.51 -14.31
C PRO A 292 -10.49 -28.95 -14.84
N PRO A 293 -9.30 -29.51 -15.11
CA PRO A 293 -9.17 -30.91 -15.47
C PRO A 293 -9.42 -31.82 -14.24
N PRO A 294 -9.44 -33.15 -14.41
CA PRO A 294 -9.56 -34.07 -13.28
C PRO A 294 -8.47 -33.87 -12.21
N THR A 295 -8.82 -34.14 -10.95
CA THR A 295 -7.87 -34.13 -9.82
C THR A 295 -6.63 -34.97 -10.12
N ALA A 296 -5.47 -34.51 -9.63
CA ALA A 296 -4.15 -35.09 -9.85
C ALA A 296 -3.61 -34.99 -11.30
N THR A 297 -4.26 -34.24 -12.20
CA THR A 297 -3.69 -33.94 -13.52
C THR A 297 -2.33 -33.21 -13.36
N PRO A 298 -1.24 -33.68 -14.01
CA PRO A 298 0.10 -33.10 -13.88
C PRO A 298 0.30 -31.74 -14.56
N GLY A 299 1.06 -30.89 -13.88
CA GLY A 299 1.45 -29.52 -14.20
C GLY A 299 2.88 -29.36 -14.74
N THR A 300 3.32 -28.10 -14.87
CA THR A 300 4.73 -27.67 -14.96
C THR A 300 5.58 -28.43 -15.99
N GLY A 301 5.14 -28.44 -17.25
CA GLY A 301 5.88 -29.08 -18.36
C GLY A 301 5.91 -30.61 -18.39
N THR A 302 5.20 -31.28 -17.48
CA THR A 302 5.08 -32.75 -17.46
C THR A 302 3.69 -33.27 -17.84
N GLY A 303 2.73 -32.41 -18.14
CA GLY A 303 1.38 -32.81 -18.54
C GLY A 303 1.12 -32.76 -20.05
N SER A 304 -0.13 -33.08 -20.43
CA SER A 304 -0.54 -33.32 -21.81
C SER A 304 -0.47 -32.06 -22.70
N ALA A 305 -0.51 -32.29 -24.03
CA ALA A 305 -0.57 -31.23 -25.04
C ALA A 305 -1.80 -30.32 -24.87
N GLU A 306 -2.91 -30.87 -24.37
CA GLU A 306 -4.18 -30.16 -24.14
C GLU A 306 -4.03 -28.95 -23.20
N ARG A 307 -3.02 -28.96 -22.32
CA ARG A 307 -2.75 -27.84 -21.39
C ARG A 307 -2.16 -26.61 -22.07
N PHE A 308 -1.85 -26.70 -23.36
CA PHE A 308 -1.44 -25.58 -24.19
C PHE A 308 -2.55 -25.15 -25.17
N ASP A 309 -3.73 -25.81 -25.12
CA ASP A 309 -4.89 -25.49 -25.96
C ASP A 309 -5.63 -24.28 -25.38
N ARG A 310 -4.96 -23.13 -25.39
CA ARG A 310 -5.52 -21.87 -24.94
C ARG A 310 -6.74 -21.47 -25.81
N PRO A 311 -7.89 -21.13 -25.21
CA PRO A 311 -9.05 -20.66 -25.96
C PRO A 311 -8.75 -19.38 -26.75
N GLY A 312 -9.50 -19.16 -27.84
CA GLY A 312 -9.42 -17.93 -28.61
C GLY A 312 -9.79 -16.70 -27.78
N ALA A 313 -9.34 -15.52 -28.20
CA ALA A 313 -9.52 -14.28 -27.43
C ALA A 313 -11.00 -13.91 -27.14
N LEU A 314 -11.94 -14.39 -27.97
CA LEU A 314 -13.38 -14.17 -27.83
C LEU A 314 -14.13 -15.41 -27.31
N ASP A 315 -13.42 -16.48 -26.94
CA ASP A 315 -13.99 -17.63 -26.25
C ASP A 315 -14.15 -17.30 -24.77
N LEU A 316 -15.23 -16.58 -24.45
CA LEU A 316 -15.49 -16.04 -23.12
C LEU A 316 -16.18 -17.08 -22.21
N GLY A 317 -15.40 -18.04 -21.73
CA GLY A 317 -15.90 -19.15 -20.87
C GLY A 317 -16.21 -18.78 -19.41
N GLY A 318 -15.60 -17.69 -18.90
CA GLY A 318 -15.83 -17.22 -17.54
C GLY A 318 -16.95 -16.19 -17.49
N TRP A 319 -17.70 -16.15 -16.38
CA TRP A 319 -18.83 -15.23 -16.24
C TRP A 319 -19.04 -14.74 -14.81
N ASN A 320 -19.69 -13.58 -14.69
CA ASN A 320 -20.21 -13.07 -13.43
C ASN A 320 -21.61 -12.46 -13.63
N PHE A 321 -22.39 -12.48 -12.57
CA PHE A 321 -23.72 -11.90 -12.51
C PHE A 321 -23.98 -11.35 -11.11
N SER A 322 -24.57 -10.16 -11.02
CA SER A 322 -25.03 -9.61 -9.74
C SER A 322 -26.32 -8.84 -9.90
N VAL A 323 -27.19 -8.92 -8.90
CA VAL A 323 -28.39 -8.08 -8.75
C VAL A 323 -28.31 -7.41 -7.41
N ALA A 324 -28.57 -6.10 -7.36
CA ALA A 324 -28.70 -5.34 -6.14
C ALA A 324 -29.94 -4.46 -6.23
N ALA A 325 -30.78 -4.47 -5.21
CA ALA A 325 -31.98 -3.65 -5.14
C ALA A 325 -32.03 -2.92 -3.80
N ALA A 326 -32.60 -1.72 -3.82
CA ALA A 326 -32.84 -0.94 -2.61
C ALA A 326 -34.21 -0.27 -2.67
N GLY A 327 -34.82 -0.10 -1.50
CA GLY A 327 -36.09 0.59 -1.34
C GLY A 327 -36.13 1.44 -0.07
N ARG A 328 -36.82 2.57 -0.14
CA ARG A 328 -37.16 3.43 0.99
C ARG A 328 -38.58 3.13 1.45
N VAL A 329 -38.78 3.00 2.75
CA VAL A 329 -40.09 2.77 3.36
C VAL A 329 -40.38 3.96 4.28
N GLY A 330 -41.21 4.89 3.79
CA GLY A 330 -41.34 6.22 4.38
C GLY A 330 -40.03 7.00 4.32
N ASP A 331 -39.91 8.03 5.14
CA ASP A 331 -38.76 8.95 5.09
C ASP A 331 -37.53 8.43 5.87
N ASN A 332 -37.68 7.32 6.59
CA ASN A 332 -36.82 6.95 7.70
C ASN A 332 -36.17 5.57 7.57
N ILE A 333 -36.67 4.68 6.71
CA ILE A 333 -36.17 3.31 6.58
C ILE A 333 -35.65 3.09 5.16
N GLU A 334 -34.44 2.53 5.06
CA GLU A 334 -33.83 2.09 3.80
C GLU A 334 -33.48 0.61 3.90
N LEU A 335 -33.84 -0.16 2.87
CA LEU A 335 -33.55 -1.59 2.77
C LEU A 335 -32.72 -1.84 1.52
N VAL A 336 -31.71 -2.70 1.62
CA VAL A 336 -30.83 -3.11 0.52
C VAL A 336 -30.68 -4.61 0.52
N GLY A 337 -30.84 -5.24 -0.64
CA GLY A 337 -30.57 -6.64 -0.87
C GLY A 337 -29.71 -6.83 -2.12
N ALA A 338 -28.65 -7.62 -2.04
CA ALA A 338 -27.83 -7.93 -3.20
C ALA A 338 -27.36 -9.39 -3.21
N VAL A 339 -27.22 -9.94 -4.42
CA VAL A 339 -26.69 -11.27 -4.67
C VAL A 339 -25.70 -11.19 -5.83
N ALA A 340 -24.55 -11.81 -5.70
CA ALA A 340 -23.54 -11.95 -6.74
C ALA A 340 -23.13 -13.42 -6.90
N ARG A 341 -22.85 -13.83 -8.13
CA ARG A 341 -22.23 -15.13 -8.44
C ARG A 341 -21.20 -14.96 -9.54
N ARG A 342 -20.07 -15.64 -9.40
CA ARG A 342 -18.98 -15.65 -10.38
C ARG A 342 -18.47 -17.06 -10.59
N LYS A 343 -18.17 -17.39 -11.83
CA LYS A 343 -17.51 -18.65 -12.20
C LYS A 343 -16.39 -18.39 -13.18
N LEU A 344 -15.18 -18.79 -12.82
CA LEU A 344 -13.97 -18.69 -13.62
C LEU A 344 -13.27 -20.06 -13.65
N GLY A 345 -12.85 -20.50 -14.82
CA GLY A 345 -12.00 -21.68 -14.99
C GLY A 345 -10.53 -21.43 -14.61
N ASN A 346 -9.69 -22.44 -14.81
CA ASN A 346 -8.24 -22.26 -14.78
C ASN A 346 -7.81 -21.35 -15.94
N TYR A 347 -6.89 -20.42 -15.70
CA TYR A 347 -6.39 -19.52 -16.74
C TYR A 347 -5.07 -20.00 -17.34
N PHE A 348 -4.68 -19.42 -18.49
CA PHE A 348 -3.38 -19.67 -19.13
C PHE A 348 -2.40 -18.53 -18.85
N GLY A 349 -1.12 -18.87 -18.66
CA GLY A 349 -0.03 -17.91 -18.60
C GLY A 349 0.23 -17.23 -19.95
N GLY A 350 1.00 -16.14 -19.96
CA GLY A 350 1.36 -15.45 -21.21
C GLY A 350 2.32 -16.26 -22.09
N GLU A 351 2.29 -16.02 -23.40
CA GLU A 351 3.14 -16.70 -24.40
C GLU A 351 4.47 -15.98 -24.65
N HIS A 352 4.63 -14.76 -24.13
CA HIS A 352 5.82 -13.94 -24.40
C HIS A 352 6.62 -13.63 -23.14
N GLY A 353 7.94 -13.79 -23.25
CA GLY A 353 8.90 -13.37 -22.24
C GLY A 353 9.80 -14.48 -21.76
N THR A 354 10.35 -14.30 -20.57
CA THR A 354 11.31 -15.23 -19.99
C THR A 354 10.62 -15.95 -18.86
N VAL A 355 10.40 -17.26 -19.02
CA VAL A 355 10.21 -18.12 -17.87
C VAL A 355 11.53 -18.06 -17.11
N PRO A 356 11.58 -17.62 -15.84
CA PRO A 356 12.86 -17.48 -15.18
C PRO A 356 13.62 -18.83 -15.24
N PRO A 357 14.96 -18.88 -15.11
CA PRO A 357 15.72 -20.14 -15.10
C PRO A 357 15.52 -20.91 -13.78
N GLY A 358 15.13 -22.20 -13.87
CA GLY A 358 14.95 -23.14 -12.75
C GLY A 358 16.01 -23.01 -11.65
N GLY A 359 15.61 -22.81 -10.40
CA GLY A 359 16.49 -22.93 -9.24
C GLY A 359 16.45 -24.36 -8.69
N THR A 360 17.39 -24.74 -7.83
CA THR A 360 17.31 -26.01 -7.08
C THR A 360 16.59 -25.76 -5.76
N GLY A 361 15.50 -26.48 -5.50
CA GLY A 361 14.84 -26.53 -4.20
C GLY A 361 15.76 -27.10 -3.12
N THR A 362 15.32 -27.02 -1.87
CA THR A 362 16.12 -27.36 -0.67
C THR A 362 16.58 -28.82 -0.57
N LEU A 363 16.05 -29.72 -1.41
CA LEU A 363 16.48 -31.11 -1.56
C LEU A 363 17.33 -31.36 -2.82
N GLY A 364 17.76 -30.32 -3.53
CA GLY A 364 18.50 -30.42 -4.79
C GLY A 364 17.64 -30.65 -6.04
N ASN A 365 16.31 -30.75 -5.90
CA ASN A 365 15.37 -30.91 -7.01
C ASN A 365 15.26 -29.61 -7.83
N VAL A 366 15.22 -29.69 -9.16
CA VAL A 366 14.94 -28.52 -10.01
C VAL A 366 13.51 -28.06 -9.77
N LEU A 367 13.32 -26.78 -9.44
CA LEU A 367 12.02 -26.13 -9.38
C LEU A 367 11.38 -26.15 -10.77
N GLN A 368 10.42 -27.05 -10.99
CA GLN A 368 9.65 -27.11 -12.23
C GLN A 368 8.73 -25.88 -12.33
N ARG A 369 8.58 -25.34 -13.55
CA ARG A 369 7.87 -24.08 -13.81
C ARG A 369 6.79 -24.32 -14.84
N TYR A 370 5.75 -23.51 -14.80
CA TYR A 370 4.82 -23.44 -15.93
C TYR A 370 5.56 -22.85 -17.13
N ASN A 371 5.41 -23.49 -18.28
CA ASN A 371 5.92 -23.00 -19.55
C ASN A 371 5.11 -21.78 -20.03
N LEU A 372 5.63 -21.13 -21.06
CA LEU A 372 4.90 -20.08 -21.78
C LEU A 372 3.59 -20.65 -22.33
N GLY A 373 2.49 -19.92 -22.16
CA GLY A 373 1.17 -20.32 -22.67
C GLY A 373 0.55 -21.56 -22.00
N GLU A 374 1.13 -22.10 -20.92
CA GLU A 374 0.59 -23.28 -20.24
C GLU A 374 -0.61 -22.91 -19.34
N GLU A 375 -1.59 -23.81 -19.25
CA GLU A 375 -2.68 -23.77 -18.27
C GLU A 375 -2.11 -23.77 -16.85
N VAL A 376 -2.51 -22.78 -16.05
CA VAL A 376 -2.14 -22.68 -14.64
C VAL A 376 -3.17 -23.42 -13.80
N LEU A 377 -2.86 -24.68 -13.51
CA LEU A 377 -3.73 -25.58 -12.72
C LEU A 377 -4.06 -25.01 -11.33
N SER A 378 -5.22 -25.40 -10.81
CA SER A 378 -5.71 -25.01 -9.48
C SER A 378 -5.86 -23.50 -9.32
N THR A 379 -6.51 -22.84 -10.30
CA THR A 379 -6.78 -21.38 -10.27
C THR A 379 -8.24 -21.01 -10.50
N SER A 380 -9.12 -21.99 -10.72
CA SER A 380 -10.57 -21.77 -10.87
C SER A 380 -11.25 -21.21 -9.63
N GLN A 381 -12.38 -20.52 -9.81
CA GLN A 381 -13.18 -19.97 -8.72
C GLN A 381 -14.69 -20.08 -9.05
N ASP A 382 -15.51 -20.57 -8.12
CA ASP A 382 -16.98 -20.52 -8.15
C ASP A 382 -17.45 -19.89 -6.83
N ASN A 383 -17.83 -18.61 -6.89
CA ASN A 383 -18.09 -17.79 -5.71
C ASN A 383 -19.53 -17.30 -5.72
N SER A 384 -20.18 -17.31 -4.57
CA SER A 384 -21.50 -16.72 -4.34
C SER A 384 -21.43 -15.75 -3.17
N SER A 385 -22.11 -14.62 -3.28
CA SER A 385 -22.15 -13.62 -2.22
C SER A 385 -23.53 -13.01 -2.06
N TYR A 386 -23.90 -12.75 -0.81
CA TYR A 386 -25.21 -12.24 -0.42
C TYR A 386 -25.02 -11.07 0.53
N LEU A 387 -25.82 -10.02 0.36
CA LEU A 387 -25.88 -8.86 1.23
C LEU A 387 -27.34 -8.56 1.55
N LEU A 388 -27.64 -8.39 2.84
CA LEU A 388 -28.88 -7.82 3.33
C LEU A 388 -28.53 -6.70 4.30
N ARG A 389 -29.07 -5.51 4.07
CA ARG A 389 -28.82 -4.35 4.92
C ARG A 389 -30.09 -3.55 5.14
N GLY A 390 -30.29 -3.07 6.35
CA GLY A 390 -31.40 -2.21 6.73
C GLY A 390 -30.90 -1.04 7.56
N THR A 391 -31.29 0.17 7.19
CA THR A 391 -30.96 1.40 7.90
C THR A 391 -32.26 2.06 8.36
N TRP A 392 -32.34 2.46 9.63
CA TRP A 392 -33.48 3.16 10.21
C TRP A 392 -33.00 4.42 10.91
N ARG A 393 -33.44 5.58 10.45
CA ARG A 393 -33.17 6.90 11.03
C ARG A 393 -34.41 7.39 11.79
N PHE A 394 -34.24 7.96 12.97
CA PHE A 394 -35.36 8.43 13.80
C PHE A 394 -34.96 9.52 14.79
N GLY A 395 -35.93 10.32 15.24
CA GLY A 395 -35.71 11.35 16.27
C GLY A 395 -34.63 12.39 15.90
N ASP A 396 -34.01 12.97 16.92
CA ASP A 396 -32.97 14.01 16.84
C ASP A 396 -31.59 13.41 16.47
N GLY A 397 -31.42 13.02 15.21
CA GLY A 397 -30.14 12.56 14.66
C GLY A 397 -29.76 11.11 15.00
N HIS A 398 -30.70 10.25 15.40
CA HIS A 398 -30.41 8.83 15.66
C HIS A 398 -30.53 7.98 14.39
N GLY A 399 -29.68 6.95 14.30
CA GLY A 399 -29.73 5.96 13.23
C GLY A 399 -29.24 4.59 13.69
N ILE A 400 -29.89 3.54 13.20
CA ILE A 400 -29.46 2.14 13.34
C ILE A 400 -29.25 1.57 11.94
N ASP A 401 -28.12 0.91 11.73
CA ASP A 401 -27.76 0.23 10.49
C ASP A 401 -27.37 -1.22 10.80
N LEU A 402 -28.15 -2.16 10.27
CA LEU A 402 -27.94 -3.59 10.41
C LEU A 402 -27.52 -4.17 9.06
N SER A 403 -26.46 -4.96 9.03
CA SER A 403 -25.98 -5.62 7.80
C SER A 403 -25.63 -7.08 8.06
N TYR A 404 -25.91 -7.91 7.08
CA TYR A 404 -25.49 -9.30 6.98
C TYR A 404 -24.87 -9.55 5.61
N VAL A 405 -23.64 -10.06 5.60
CA VAL A 405 -22.92 -10.45 4.40
C VAL A 405 -22.52 -11.92 4.51
N ARG A 406 -22.81 -12.71 3.48
CA ARG A 406 -22.33 -14.08 3.33
C ARG A 406 -21.49 -14.21 2.08
N TYR A 407 -20.32 -14.80 2.20
CA TYR A 407 -19.43 -15.16 1.09
C TYR A 407 -19.19 -16.67 1.12
N GLU A 408 -19.38 -17.32 -0.02
CA GLU A 408 -19.06 -18.73 -0.23
C GLU A 408 -18.19 -18.85 -1.50
N SER A 409 -17.16 -19.68 -1.45
CA SER A 409 -16.31 -19.95 -2.60
C SER A 409 -15.77 -21.36 -2.58
N ASP A 410 -15.97 -22.07 -3.68
CA ASP A 410 -15.19 -23.27 -4.01
C ASP A 410 -14.13 -22.86 -5.05
N PHE A 411 -12.85 -23.02 -4.72
CA PHE A 411 -11.75 -22.49 -5.52
C PHE A 411 -10.61 -23.49 -5.65
N GLY A 412 -9.93 -23.43 -6.80
CA GLY A 412 -8.69 -24.16 -7.02
C GLY A 412 -7.59 -23.46 -6.24
N GLU A 413 -6.79 -24.25 -5.54
CA GLU A 413 -5.59 -23.78 -4.87
C GLU A 413 -4.57 -24.92 -4.82
N MET A 414 -3.29 -24.57 -4.85
CA MET A 414 -2.25 -25.49 -4.41
C MET A 414 -1.45 -24.87 -3.28
N MET A 415 -1.05 -25.70 -2.32
CA MET A 415 -0.04 -25.24 -1.37
C MET A 415 1.26 -24.93 -2.13
N PRO A 416 1.77 -23.67 -2.10
CA PRO A 416 2.93 -23.28 -2.90
C PRO A 416 4.18 -24.12 -2.66
N SER A 417 4.39 -24.55 -1.40
CA SER A 417 5.50 -25.43 -1.04
C SER A 417 5.47 -26.81 -1.73
N GLN A 418 4.30 -27.24 -2.23
CA GLN A 418 4.16 -28.48 -3.00
C GLN A 418 4.78 -28.36 -4.38
N ILE A 419 4.47 -27.27 -5.08
CA ILE A 419 5.06 -26.97 -6.39
C ILE A 419 6.59 -26.88 -6.29
N ILE A 420 7.09 -26.38 -5.16
CA ILE A 420 8.53 -26.17 -4.90
C ILE A 420 9.27 -27.47 -4.55
N ARG A 421 8.67 -28.42 -3.80
CA ARG A 421 9.41 -29.55 -3.20
C ARG A 421 9.10 -30.91 -3.80
N PHE A 422 7.89 -31.10 -4.30
CA PHE A 422 7.26 -32.41 -4.46
C PHE A 422 6.95 -32.74 -5.92
N GLY A 423 7.84 -32.33 -6.84
CA GLY A 423 7.83 -32.85 -8.21
C GLY A 423 6.78 -32.25 -9.15
N GLY A 424 6.31 -31.03 -8.88
CA GLY A 424 5.53 -30.22 -9.84
C GLY A 424 4.12 -29.85 -9.38
N ALA A 425 3.45 -29.01 -10.16
CA ALA A 425 2.05 -28.66 -9.93
C ALA A 425 1.10 -29.81 -10.26
N LEU A 426 -0.03 -29.88 -9.56
CA LEU A 426 -1.13 -30.82 -9.83
C LEU A 426 -2.46 -30.06 -9.77
N GLN A 427 -3.46 -30.53 -10.50
CA GLN A 427 -4.83 -30.09 -10.22
C GLN A 427 -5.27 -30.67 -8.87
N ALA A 428 -5.41 -29.83 -7.86
CA ALA A 428 -5.89 -30.23 -6.55
C ALA A 428 -7.43 -30.34 -6.53
N PRO A 429 -8.01 -31.06 -5.56
CA PRO A 429 -9.42 -30.87 -5.21
C PRO A 429 -9.71 -29.40 -4.91
N LEU A 430 -10.96 -28.98 -5.11
CA LEU A 430 -11.34 -27.59 -4.81
C LEU A 430 -11.33 -27.35 -3.31
N SER A 431 -10.64 -26.29 -2.91
CA SER A 431 -10.69 -25.71 -1.57
C SER A 431 -12.01 -24.96 -1.37
N ARG A 432 -12.38 -24.73 -0.11
CA ARG A 432 -13.63 -24.06 0.27
C ARG A 432 -13.38 -22.95 1.27
N ALA A 433 -14.07 -21.82 1.09
CA ALA A 433 -14.14 -20.72 2.05
C ALA A 433 -15.58 -20.28 2.27
N GLU A 434 -15.97 -20.14 3.54
CA GLU A 434 -17.26 -19.61 3.96
C GLU A 434 -17.03 -18.51 5.00
N VAL A 435 -17.64 -17.34 4.79
CA VAL A 435 -17.55 -16.20 5.71
C VAL A 435 -18.94 -15.59 5.89
N ASP A 436 -19.41 -15.57 7.12
CA ASP A 436 -20.64 -14.87 7.54
C ASP A 436 -20.25 -13.67 8.39
N THR A 437 -20.73 -12.47 8.04
CA THR A 437 -20.46 -11.24 8.78
C THR A 437 -21.76 -10.54 9.14
N TYR A 438 -21.90 -10.20 10.41
CA TYR A 438 -23.04 -9.48 10.98
C TYR A 438 -22.53 -8.16 11.56
N THR A 439 -23.19 -7.05 11.25
CA THR A 439 -22.87 -5.75 11.84
C THR A 439 -24.13 -5.05 12.32
N ALA A 440 -24.06 -4.44 13.50
CA ALA A 440 -25.07 -3.55 14.05
C ALA A 440 -24.40 -2.23 14.43
N ARG A 441 -24.76 -1.15 13.74
CA ARG A 441 -24.14 0.17 13.87
C ARG A 441 -25.17 1.18 14.31
N TYR A 442 -24.92 1.82 15.45
CA TYR A 442 -25.74 2.89 15.98
C TYR A 442 -25.01 4.23 15.82
N ARG A 443 -25.76 5.25 15.43
CA ARG A 443 -25.29 6.62 15.22
C ARG A 443 -26.20 7.57 15.98
N TRP A 444 -25.62 8.59 16.60
CA TRP A 444 -26.34 9.70 17.20
C TRP A 444 -25.55 11.00 17.01
N ASP A 445 -26.10 11.89 16.22
CA ASP A 445 -25.50 13.17 15.82
C ASP A 445 -26.61 14.24 15.80
N PRO A 446 -26.97 14.79 16.98
CA PRO A 446 -28.08 15.73 17.10
C PRO A 446 -27.68 17.13 16.61
N ASP A 447 -28.57 17.79 15.86
CA ASP A 447 -28.33 19.16 15.36
C ASP A 447 -28.23 20.21 16.49
N SER A 448 -28.68 19.85 17.70
CA SER A 448 -28.72 20.73 18.86
C SER A 448 -27.36 20.98 19.52
N THR A 449 -26.33 20.17 19.24
CA THR A 449 -25.01 20.30 19.87
C THR A 449 -23.87 19.72 19.04
N ASP A 450 -22.77 20.47 18.92
CA ASP A 450 -21.55 19.96 18.26
C ASP A 450 -20.69 19.05 19.18
N LEU A 451 -21.16 18.76 20.39
CA LEU A 451 -20.42 17.94 21.37
C LEU A 451 -20.64 16.44 21.20
N ILE A 452 -21.70 16.04 20.49
CA ILE A 452 -22.13 14.65 20.38
C ILE A 452 -22.11 14.26 18.91
N ASN A 453 -21.28 13.28 18.59
CA ASN A 453 -21.32 12.52 17.35
C ASN A 453 -20.90 11.10 17.70
N LEU A 454 -21.86 10.39 18.30
CA LEU A 454 -21.65 9.09 18.91
C LEU A 454 -21.80 8.00 17.86
N LYS A 455 -20.82 7.09 17.82
CA LYS A 455 -20.80 5.91 16.96
C LYS A 455 -20.54 4.67 17.80
N ILE A 456 -21.44 3.70 17.70
CA ILE A 456 -21.29 2.38 18.32
C ILE A 456 -21.40 1.36 17.20
N ASP A 457 -20.38 0.53 17.03
CA ASP A 457 -20.33 -0.52 16.01
C ASP A 457 -20.10 -1.86 16.69
N ALA A 458 -21.11 -2.73 16.69
CA ALA A 458 -20.99 -4.12 17.10
C ALA A 458 -20.92 -5.02 15.87
N TRP A 459 -20.05 -6.02 15.90
CA TRP A 459 -19.88 -6.92 14.75
C TRP A 459 -19.51 -8.34 15.19
N LYS A 460 -19.82 -9.31 14.33
CA LYS A 460 -19.45 -10.71 14.45
C LYS A 460 -19.12 -11.29 13.09
N THR A 461 -18.05 -12.07 13.02
CA THR A 461 -17.64 -12.80 11.82
C THR A 461 -17.38 -14.25 12.16
N ASP A 462 -18.03 -15.15 11.45
CA ASP A 462 -17.70 -16.57 11.44
C ASP A 462 -16.99 -16.91 10.14
N SER A 463 -15.89 -17.62 10.23
CA SER A 463 -15.08 -18.02 9.09
C SER A 463 -14.73 -19.49 9.15
N PHE A 464 -14.88 -20.16 8.01
CA PHE A 464 -14.43 -21.53 7.79
C PHE A 464 -13.63 -21.58 6.49
N THR A 465 -12.49 -22.26 6.53
CA THR A 465 -11.67 -22.52 5.34
C THR A 465 -11.19 -23.95 5.36
N SER A 466 -11.27 -24.63 4.21
CA SER A 466 -10.62 -25.91 3.94
C SER A 466 -9.73 -25.74 2.72
N ILE A 467 -8.42 -25.78 2.91
CA ILE A 467 -7.45 -25.71 1.83
C ILE A 467 -7.08 -27.13 1.43
N GLU A 468 -7.65 -27.65 0.35
CA GLU A 468 -7.36 -28.99 -0.17
C GLU A 468 -6.13 -28.96 -1.08
N THR A 469 -5.17 -29.87 -0.88
CA THR A 469 -3.95 -29.97 -1.68
C THR A 469 -3.48 -31.42 -1.82
N LEU A 470 -2.70 -31.71 -2.86
CA LEU A 470 -2.10 -33.02 -3.08
C LEU A 470 -0.60 -32.97 -2.78
N TYR A 471 -0.09 -34.02 -2.13
CA TYR A 471 1.33 -34.21 -1.86
C TYR A 471 1.89 -35.29 -2.76
N ARG A 472 2.84 -34.94 -3.64
CA ARG A 472 3.43 -35.86 -4.62
C ARG A 472 4.88 -36.21 -4.25
N TYR A 473 5.10 -37.42 -3.76
CA TYR A 473 6.44 -37.91 -3.43
C TYR A 473 7.01 -38.70 -4.60
N VAL A 474 8.12 -38.24 -5.15
CA VAL A 474 8.93 -39.01 -6.11
C VAL A 474 10.10 -39.62 -5.35
N PHE A 475 10.11 -40.95 -5.23
CA PHE A 475 11.15 -41.68 -4.50
C PHE A 475 12.36 -41.97 -5.40
N PRO A 476 13.58 -42.16 -4.82
CA PRO A 476 14.79 -42.43 -5.61
C PRO A 476 14.72 -43.67 -6.51
N ASN A 477 13.81 -44.60 -6.23
CA ASN A 477 13.57 -45.79 -7.04
C ASN A 477 12.60 -45.55 -8.23
N GLY A 478 12.17 -44.30 -8.45
CA GLY A 478 11.23 -43.93 -9.51
C GLY A 478 9.75 -44.07 -9.13
N ASN A 479 9.42 -44.62 -7.96
CA ASN A 479 8.03 -44.71 -7.51
C ASN A 479 7.47 -43.32 -7.21
N VAL A 480 6.22 -43.11 -7.59
CA VAL A 480 5.47 -41.88 -7.28
C VAL A 480 4.31 -42.23 -6.36
N SER A 481 4.22 -41.53 -5.23
CA SER A 481 3.07 -41.57 -4.33
C SER A 481 2.37 -40.22 -4.35
N VAL A 482 1.04 -40.21 -4.43
CA VAL A 482 0.22 -39.02 -4.28
C VAL A 482 -0.68 -39.25 -3.07
N THR A 483 -0.66 -38.33 -2.10
CA THR A 483 -1.47 -38.39 -0.89
C THR A 483 -2.24 -37.09 -0.70
N ASP A 484 -3.47 -37.18 -0.23
CA ASP A 484 -4.30 -36.02 0.03
C ASP A 484 -3.90 -35.33 1.35
N ALA A 485 -3.99 -34.00 1.38
CA ALA A 485 -3.80 -33.20 2.58
C ALA A 485 -4.66 -31.93 2.53
N ALA A 486 -5.11 -31.46 3.68
CA ALA A 486 -5.81 -30.19 3.80
C ALA A 486 -5.55 -29.50 5.10
N TYR A 487 -5.70 -28.20 5.03
CA TYR A 487 -5.52 -27.28 6.13
C TYR A 487 -6.86 -26.65 6.40
N GLN A 488 -7.51 -27.14 7.45
CA GLN A 488 -8.79 -26.61 7.87
C GLN A 488 -8.59 -25.65 9.03
N SER A 489 -9.34 -24.55 8.99
CA SER A 489 -9.37 -23.55 10.06
C SER A 489 -10.78 -23.03 10.21
N GLN A 490 -11.24 -22.96 11.46
CA GLN A 490 -12.47 -22.30 11.84
C GLN A 490 -12.16 -21.22 12.87
N SER A 491 -12.71 -20.02 12.66
CA SER A 491 -12.57 -18.92 13.61
C SER A 491 -13.86 -18.12 13.71
N THR A 492 -14.18 -17.73 14.94
CA THR A 492 -15.24 -16.77 15.25
C THR A 492 -14.60 -15.55 15.89
N ARG A 493 -14.93 -14.37 15.37
CA ARG A 493 -14.50 -13.08 15.90
C ARG A 493 -15.71 -12.21 16.18
N TRP A 494 -15.70 -11.45 17.26
CA TRP A 494 -16.72 -10.43 17.50
C TRP A 494 -16.12 -9.26 18.26
N GLY A 495 -16.71 -8.09 18.11
CA GLY A 495 -16.20 -6.89 18.76
C GLY A 495 -17.19 -5.75 18.82
N VAL A 496 -16.82 -4.75 19.61
CA VAL A 496 -17.56 -3.49 19.77
C VAL A 496 -16.57 -2.33 19.68
N ASN A 497 -16.86 -1.37 18.81
CA ASN A 497 -16.15 -0.09 18.72
C ASN A 497 -17.09 1.02 19.20
N LEU A 498 -16.58 1.91 20.05
CA LEU A 498 -17.27 3.08 20.56
C LEU A 498 -16.42 4.31 20.27
N SER A 499 -17.02 5.36 19.72
CA SER A 499 -16.36 6.65 19.56
C SER A 499 -17.35 7.80 19.67
N ASN A 500 -16.89 8.93 20.18
CA ASN A 500 -17.61 10.20 20.14
C ASN A 500 -16.67 11.30 19.62
N ARG A 501 -17.19 12.17 18.76
CA ARG A 501 -16.52 13.43 18.40
C ARG A 501 -17.21 14.60 19.11
N SER A 502 -16.39 15.50 19.66
CA SER A 502 -16.84 16.78 20.21
C SER A 502 -16.07 17.92 19.56
N THR A 503 -16.78 18.91 19.02
CA THR A 503 -16.18 20.15 18.52
C THR A 503 -16.24 21.22 19.59
N LEU A 504 -15.08 21.78 19.93
CA LEU A 504 -14.91 22.84 20.91
C LEU A 504 -14.33 24.09 20.24
N TYR A 505 -14.88 25.26 20.53
CA TYR A 505 -14.31 26.53 20.08
C TYR A 505 -13.48 27.13 21.22
N THR A 506 -12.16 27.15 21.04
CA THR A 506 -11.20 27.64 22.05
C THR A 506 -10.60 28.99 21.63
N PRO A 507 -9.96 29.75 22.54
CA PRO A 507 -9.20 30.94 22.15
C PRO A 507 -8.06 30.65 21.15
N LEU A 508 -7.61 29.39 21.07
CA LEU A 508 -6.57 28.93 20.14
C LEU A 508 -7.14 28.43 18.81
N GLY A 509 -8.46 28.51 18.59
CA GLY A 509 -9.13 28.02 17.39
C GLY A 509 -10.09 26.85 17.63
N ARG A 510 -10.60 26.28 16.54
CA ARG A 510 -11.50 25.11 16.56
C ARG A 510 -10.71 23.86 16.94
N LEU A 511 -11.16 23.14 17.96
CA LEU A 511 -10.60 21.89 18.44
C LEU A 511 -11.64 20.78 18.25
N ASP A 512 -11.39 19.86 17.34
CA ASP A 512 -12.19 18.65 17.17
C ASP A 512 -11.54 17.53 18.03
N LEU A 513 -12.25 17.01 19.04
CA LEU A 513 -11.81 15.93 19.91
C LEU A 513 -12.54 14.62 19.58
N ASP A 514 -11.81 13.60 19.15
CA ASP A 514 -12.29 12.24 18.98
C ASP A 514 -11.79 11.36 20.13
N TYR A 515 -12.69 10.64 20.78
CA TYR A 515 -12.31 9.74 21.87
C TYR A 515 -13.21 8.52 21.92
N GLY A 516 -12.69 7.41 22.42
CA GLY A 516 -13.42 6.17 22.41
C GLY A 516 -12.59 4.96 22.81
N GLY A 517 -13.14 3.78 22.52
CA GLY A 517 -12.47 2.52 22.78
C GLY A 517 -13.04 1.39 21.94
N SER A 518 -12.32 0.28 21.93
CA SER A 518 -12.71 -0.95 21.23
C SER A 518 -12.41 -2.17 22.06
N TYR A 519 -13.21 -3.21 21.84
CA TYR A 519 -13.01 -4.55 22.35
C TYR A 519 -13.22 -5.56 21.24
N ALA A 520 -12.34 -6.55 21.13
CA ALA A 520 -12.50 -7.66 20.22
C ALA A 520 -12.13 -8.98 20.90
N ARG A 521 -12.92 -10.01 20.63
CA ARG A 521 -12.67 -11.42 20.98
C ARG A 521 -12.48 -12.21 19.70
N GLU A 522 -11.42 -13.00 19.66
CA GLU A 522 -11.16 -13.98 18.61
C GLU A 522 -11.02 -15.37 19.22
N ASP A 523 -11.73 -16.33 18.67
CA ASP A 523 -11.60 -17.75 19.00
C ASP A 523 -11.23 -18.51 17.71
N MET A 524 -10.22 -19.37 17.77
CA MET A 524 -9.86 -20.34 16.74
C MET A 524 -10.13 -21.73 17.29
N THR A 525 -10.93 -22.54 16.58
CA THR A 525 -11.28 -23.89 17.03
C THR A 525 -11.05 -24.91 15.93
N PRO A 526 -10.82 -26.19 16.29
CA PRO A 526 -10.93 -27.28 15.33
C PRO A 526 -12.31 -27.26 14.65
N PRO A 527 -12.38 -27.49 13.33
CA PRO A 527 -13.66 -27.54 12.63
C PRO A 527 -14.61 -28.60 13.18
N ARG A 528 -15.92 -28.34 13.09
CA ARG A 528 -16.92 -29.36 13.43
C ARG A 528 -16.74 -30.61 12.57
N GLY A 529 -16.67 -31.77 13.22
CA GLY A 529 -16.48 -33.05 12.54
C GLY A 529 -15.03 -33.35 12.13
N TRP A 530 -14.06 -32.56 12.59
CA TRP A 530 -12.62 -32.77 12.33
C TRP A 530 -12.17 -34.22 12.61
N ASP A 531 -12.51 -34.77 13.77
CA ASP A 531 -12.10 -36.15 14.13
C ASP A 531 -12.67 -37.19 13.17
N THR A 532 -13.92 -36.99 12.74
CA THR A 532 -14.58 -37.86 11.74
C THR A 532 -13.94 -37.71 10.37
N TYR A 533 -13.64 -36.47 9.95
CA TYR A 533 -12.92 -36.20 8.70
C TYR A 533 -11.56 -36.87 8.71
N LYS A 534 -10.75 -36.65 9.75
CA LYS A 534 -9.43 -37.26 9.96
C LYS A 534 -9.47 -38.79 9.93
N GLY A 535 -10.44 -39.40 10.62
CA GLY A 535 -10.60 -40.85 10.64
C GLY A 535 -10.97 -41.48 9.29
N ASN A 536 -11.70 -40.75 8.44
CA ASN A 536 -12.22 -41.26 7.17
C ASN A 536 -11.36 -40.93 5.93
N SER A 537 -10.40 -40.02 6.04
CA SER A 537 -9.68 -39.43 4.90
C SER A 537 -8.26 -39.96 4.70
N GLY A 538 -7.78 -40.89 5.53
CA GLY A 538 -6.39 -41.39 5.46
C GLY A 538 -5.35 -40.33 5.79
N TYR A 539 -5.75 -39.25 6.48
CA TYR A 539 -4.92 -38.09 6.79
C TYR A 539 -3.71 -38.42 7.66
N THR A 540 -2.63 -37.69 7.42
CA THR A 540 -1.44 -37.75 8.27
C THR A 540 -1.71 -37.14 9.65
N SER A 541 -1.34 -37.84 10.71
CA SER A 541 -1.57 -37.43 12.11
C SER A 541 -0.84 -36.15 12.56
N PHE A 542 0.02 -35.56 11.72
CA PHE A 542 0.83 -34.39 12.09
C PHE A 542 0.20 -33.03 11.74
N VAL A 543 -0.91 -32.99 11.01
CA VAL A 543 -1.59 -31.72 10.64
C VAL A 543 -2.80 -31.50 11.55
N GLU A 544 -2.55 -30.98 12.75
CA GLU A 544 -3.63 -30.61 13.69
C GLU A 544 -4.05 -29.14 13.54
N PRO A 545 -5.36 -28.82 13.62
CA PRO A 545 -5.85 -27.45 13.65
C PRO A 545 -5.38 -26.70 14.89
N ARG A 546 -5.26 -25.38 14.75
CA ARG A 546 -4.98 -24.48 15.87
C ARG A 546 -6.22 -24.35 16.77
N HIS A 547 -6.02 -24.26 18.08
CA HIS A 547 -7.08 -24.10 19.05
C HIS A 547 -6.66 -23.09 20.12
N GLY A 548 -7.36 -21.96 20.23
CA GLY A 548 -7.00 -20.90 21.17
C GLY A 548 -7.91 -19.70 21.08
N TRP A 549 -7.66 -18.71 21.93
CA TRP A 549 -8.43 -17.47 21.97
C TRP A 549 -7.59 -16.23 22.27
N ARG A 550 -8.09 -15.05 21.89
CA ARG A 550 -7.49 -13.74 22.12
C ARG A 550 -8.55 -12.69 22.48
N ASP A 551 -8.28 -11.92 23.52
CA ASP A 551 -9.00 -10.69 23.88
C ASP A 551 -8.13 -9.47 23.59
N GLU A 552 -8.67 -8.44 22.95
CA GLU A 552 -8.01 -7.17 22.69
C GLU A 552 -8.87 -6.00 23.14
N TYR A 553 -8.30 -5.14 23.98
CA TYR A 553 -8.92 -3.91 24.49
C TYR A 553 -8.11 -2.71 24.01
N SER A 554 -8.77 -1.65 23.56
CA SER A 554 -8.10 -0.40 23.22
C SER A 554 -8.90 0.82 23.64
N GLY A 555 -8.21 1.89 24.03
CA GLY A 555 -8.77 3.20 24.30
C GLY A 555 -7.95 4.27 23.58
N PHE A 556 -8.59 5.32 23.09
CA PHE A 556 -7.90 6.40 22.40
C PHE A 556 -8.52 7.77 22.68
N ILE A 557 -7.69 8.79 22.54
CA ILE A 557 -8.07 10.19 22.44
C ILE A 557 -7.24 10.83 21.32
N ALA A 558 -7.89 11.62 20.47
CA ALA A 558 -7.29 12.34 19.37
C ALA A 558 -7.88 13.76 19.33
N GLY A 559 -7.03 14.75 19.07
CA GLY A 559 -7.43 16.14 18.94
C GLY A 559 -6.86 16.76 17.66
N GLU A 560 -7.72 17.43 16.90
CA GLU A 560 -7.37 18.26 15.75
C GLU A 560 -7.61 19.73 16.11
N LEU A 561 -6.53 20.50 16.27
CA LEU A 561 -6.59 21.94 16.51
C LEU A 561 -6.33 22.70 15.20
N LYS A 562 -7.25 23.60 14.87
CA LYS A 562 -7.14 24.54 13.74
C LYS A 562 -7.12 25.97 14.25
N PRO A 563 -5.93 26.54 14.51
CA PRO A 563 -5.82 27.93 14.95
C PRO A 563 -6.29 28.96 13.93
N ASN A 564 -6.20 28.60 12.66
CA ASN A 564 -6.68 29.37 11.52
C ASN A 564 -6.89 28.43 10.31
N ASP A 565 -7.25 29.01 9.16
CA ASP A 565 -7.57 28.24 7.96
C ASP A 565 -6.38 27.62 7.22
N TRP A 566 -5.15 27.91 7.64
CA TRP A 566 -3.92 27.46 6.97
C TRP A 566 -2.99 26.64 7.87
N VAL A 567 -3.32 26.43 9.14
CA VAL A 567 -2.55 25.59 10.07
C VAL A 567 -3.46 24.52 10.67
N THR A 568 -3.00 23.28 10.69
CA THR A 568 -3.66 22.17 11.39
C THR A 568 -2.63 21.39 12.21
N PHE A 569 -2.92 21.24 13.50
CA PHE A 569 -2.16 20.39 14.42
C PHE A 569 -3.03 19.21 14.83
N ASN A 570 -2.47 18.01 14.80
CA ASN A 570 -3.12 16.81 15.30
C ASN A 570 -2.24 16.16 16.36
N ALA A 571 -2.86 15.68 17.44
CA ALA A 571 -2.23 14.80 18.40
C ALA A 571 -3.21 13.70 18.80
N ALA A 572 -2.73 12.47 18.95
CA ALA A 572 -3.51 11.37 19.47
C ALA A 572 -2.65 10.47 20.36
N LEU A 573 -3.32 9.79 21.28
CA LEU A 573 -2.73 8.76 22.14
C LEU A 573 -3.69 7.58 22.18
N ARG A 574 -3.15 6.39 21.89
CA ARG A 574 -3.85 5.12 22.04
C ARG A 574 -3.18 4.28 23.12
N TYR A 575 -3.98 3.57 23.90
CA TYR A 575 -3.56 2.45 24.73
C TYR A 575 -4.19 1.17 24.19
N THR A 576 -3.42 0.08 24.14
CA THR A 576 -3.91 -1.25 23.76
C THR A 576 -3.43 -2.28 24.75
N ASN A 577 -4.28 -3.23 25.11
CA ASN A 577 -3.98 -4.40 25.93
C ASN A 577 -4.54 -5.65 25.25
N THR A 578 -3.76 -6.73 25.21
CA THR A 578 -4.14 -7.99 24.59
C THR A 578 -3.74 -9.16 25.47
N VAL A 579 -4.62 -10.15 25.59
CA VAL A 579 -4.35 -11.43 26.24
C VAL A 579 -4.69 -12.54 25.26
N SER A 580 -3.82 -13.54 25.11
CA SER A 580 -4.12 -14.72 24.30
C SER A 580 -3.70 -16.01 24.99
N GLN A 581 -4.39 -17.09 24.65
CA GLN A 581 -4.20 -18.42 25.22
C GLN A 581 -4.25 -19.48 24.13
N ASP A 582 -3.22 -20.32 24.10
CA ASP A 582 -3.20 -21.56 23.35
C ASP A 582 -3.87 -22.67 24.17
N LEU A 583 -4.75 -23.43 23.53
CA LEU A 583 -5.42 -24.59 24.12
C LEU A 583 -4.84 -25.91 23.61
N ASN A 584 -3.91 -25.87 22.65
CA ASN A 584 -3.09 -27.01 22.29
C ASN A 584 -1.87 -27.10 23.23
N GLN A 585 -1.49 -28.30 23.63
CA GLN A 585 -0.31 -28.50 24.48
C GLN A 585 0.97 -28.26 23.68
N THR A 586 1.85 -27.42 24.21
CA THR A 586 3.20 -27.22 23.70
C THR A 586 4.14 -28.21 24.38
N HIS A 587 4.91 -28.93 23.58
CA HIS A 587 5.93 -29.88 24.03
C HIS A 587 7.31 -29.25 23.91
N THR A 588 8.03 -29.11 25.02
CA THR A 588 9.37 -28.52 25.05
C THR A 588 10.34 -29.41 25.82
N TRP A 589 11.65 -29.26 25.57
CA TRP A 589 12.70 -29.99 26.30
C TRP A 589 13.43 -29.01 27.24
N ALA A 590 13.56 -29.36 28.51
CA ALA A 590 14.20 -28.52 29.52
C ALA A 590 15.05 -29.32 30.52
N GLY A 591 16.07 -28.67 31.10
CA GLY A 591 16.92 -29.24 32.16
C GLY A 591 18.19 -29.96 31.68
N THR A 592 18.94 -30.54 32.62
CA THR A 592 20.09 -31.44 32.34
C THR A 592 20.06 -32.61 33.33
N PRO A 593 19.72 -33.85 32.90
CA PRO A 593 19.38 -34.27 31.53
C PRO A 593 18.09 -33.62 31.02
N GLN A 594 17.94 -33.53 29.70
CA GLN A 594 16.76 -32.94 29.05
C GLN A 594 15.51 -33.81 29.36
N VAL A 595 14.49 -33.20 29.95
CA VAL A 595 13.19 -33.81 30.21
C VAL A 595 12.13 -33.08 29.39
N GLU A 596 11.19 -33.83 28.83
CA GLU A 596 10.04 -33.25 28.14
C GLU A 596 9.11 -32.57 29.15
N VAL A 597 8.78 -31.30 28.91
CA VAL A 597 7.85 -30.50 29.69
C VAL A 597 6.71 -30.08 28.77
N THR A 598 5.49 -30.39 29.18
CA THR A 598 4.26 -29.98 28.48
C THR A 598 3.57 -28.84 29.21
N GLY A 599 3.03 -27.90 28.45
CA GLY A 599 2.31 -26.75 28.98
C GLY A 599 1.44 -26.07 27.93
N TYR A 600 0.86 -24.93 28.27
CA TYR A 600 0.07 -24.11 27.34
C TYR A 600 0.73 -22.74 27.21
N ASN A 601 0.76 -22.20 25.99
CA ASN A 601 1.24 -20.85 25.79
C ASN A 601 0.18 -19.82 26.20
N ARG A 602 0.60 -18.78 26.93
CA ARG A 602 -0.26 -17.65 27.31
C ARG A 602 0.53 -16.37 27.22
N GLU A 603 0.01 -15.42 26.46
CA GLU A 603 0.65 -14.13 26.22
C GLU A 603 -0.22 -13.00 26.79
N SER A 604 0.42 -11.99 27.38
CA SER A 604 -0.26 -10.80 27.89
C SER A 604 0.59 -9.57 27.60
N ASN A 605 0.05 -8.64 26.84
CA ASN A 605 0.80 -7.53 26.29
C ASN A 605 0.01 -6.21 26.39
N ALA A 606 0.71 -5.09 26.54
CA ALA A 606 0.09 -3.77 26.56
C ALA A 606 1.07 -2.66 26.17
N GLY A 607 0.54 -1.52 25.73
CA GLY A 607 1.33 -0.30 25.63
C GLY A 607 0.61 0.90 25.03
N PHE A 608 1.35 2.01 24.93
CA PHE A 608 0.89 3.28 24.38
C PHE A 608 1.48 3.56 23.01
N ALA A 609 0.67 4.18 22.14
CA ALA A 609 1.04 4.56 20.79
C ALA A 609 0.63 6.02 20.53
N PRO A 610 1.56 6.98 20.61
CA PRO A 610 1.29 8.39 20.28
C PRO A 610 1.30 8.63 18.76
N ILE A 611 0.50 9.60 18.32
CA ILE A 611 0.50 10.11 16.95
C ILE A 611 0.49 11.63 17.02
N ALA A 612 1.30 12.28 16.20
CA ALA A 612 1.31 13.73 16.01
C ALA A 612 1.46 14.07 14.53
N SER A 613 0.73 15.08 14.06
CA SER A 613 0.98 15.64 12.73
C SER A 613 0.76 17.13 12.69
N PHE A 614 1.43 17.76 11.74
CA PHE A 614 1.39 19.18 11.51
C PHE A 614 1.24 19.40 10.00
N LEU A 615 0.29 20.25 9.62
CA LEU A 615 0.03 20.63 8.24
C LEU A 615 -0.08 22.14 8.14
N ILE A 616 0.53 22.70 7.11
CA ILE A 616 0.36 24.09 6.70
C ILE A 616 -0.12 24.18 5.26
N GLU A 617 -1.00 25.15 5.00
CA GLU A 617 -1.53 25.49 3.67
C GLU A 617 -1.29 26.98 3.39
N PRO A 618 -0.03 27.41 3.17
CA PRO A 618 0.30 28.82 2.98
C PRO A 618 -0.46 29.48 1.83
N VAL A 619 -0.82 28.69 0.82
CA VAL A 619 -1.62 29.08 -0.32
C VAL A 619 -2.67 28.00 -0.55
N LYS A 620 -3.90 28.39 -0.90
CA LYS A 620 -4.96 27.42 -1.18
C LYS A 620 -4.53 26.41 -2.24
N GLY A 621 -4.61 25.13 -1.90
CA GLY A 621 -4.17 24.03 -2.75
C GLY A 621 -2.71 23.60 -2.59
N LEU A 622 -1.83 24.39 -1.97
CA LEU A 622 -0.44 23.99 -1.67
C LEU A 622 -0.30 23.67 -0.18
N GLN A 623 -0.10 22.40 0.15
CA GLN A 623 0.05 21.92 1.52
C GLN A 623 1.44 21.32 1.75
N PHE A 624 2.00 21.56 2.93
CA PHE A 624 3.17 20.86 3.45
C PHE A 624 2.79 20.21 4.77
N TYR A 625 3.27 18.99 5.00
CA TYR A 625 2.98 18.29 6.24
C TYR A 625 4.15 17.45 6.73
N ALA A 626 4.14 17.22 8.04
CA ALA A 626 4.95 16.25 8.73
C ALA A 626 4.07 15.43 9.68
N ARG A 627 4.33 14.13 9.78
CA ARG A 627 3.60 13.20 10.63
C ARG A 627 4.57 12.25 11.30
N TYR A 628 4.34 12.01 12.58
CA TYR A 628 4.94 10.97 13.39
C TYR A 628 3.81 10.12 13.96
N ALA A 629 3.81 8.81 13.75
CA ALA A 629 2.74 7.94 14.20
C ALA A 629 3.31 6.62 14.72
N GLU A 630 2.93 6.25 15.93
CA GLU A 630 3.26 4.94 16.49
C GLU A 630 2.06 3.98 16.41
N ALA A 631 2.36 2.69 16.34
CA ALA A 631 1.41 1.61 16.55
C ALA A 631 2.09 0.47 17.30
N ILE A 632 1.31 -0.17 18.17
CA ILE A 632 1.70 -1.42 18.81
C ILE A 632 0.89 -2.54 18.17
N ARG A 633 1.58 -3.57 17.68
CA ARG A 633 0.95 -4.81 17.23
C ARG A 633 1.27 -5.92 18.20
N ASN A 634 0.26 -6.33 18.94
CA ASN A 634 0.34 -7.53 19.75
C ASN A 634 0.36 -8.77 18.83
N PRO A 635 1.02 -9.87 19.24
CA PRO A 635 1.02 -11.11 18.47
C PRO A 635 -0.40 -11.51 18.04
N SER A 636 -0.54 -11.94 16.77
CA SER A 636 -1.81 -12.50 16.30
C SER A 636 -2.08 -13.85 16.96
N LEU A 637 -3.33 -14.29 17.01
CA LEU A 637 -3.66 -15.60 17.56
C LEU A 637 -2.98 -16.75 16.80
N PHE A 638 -2.72 -16.56 15.50
CA PHE A 638 -1.90 -17.49 14.71
C PHE A 638 -0.45 -17.56 15.21
N GLU A 639 0.16 -16.44 15.59
CA GLU A 639 1.55 -16.38 16.09
C GLU A 639 1.69 -16.90 17.53
N SER A 640 0.65 -16.80 18.37
CA SER A 640 0.70 -17.21 19.77
C SER A 640 0.16 -18.61 20.08
N THR A 641 -0.37 -19.33 19.08
CA THR A 641 -0.90 -20.70 19.23
C THR A 641 -0.03 -21.75 18.58
N THR A 642 -0.22 -23.02 18.95
CA THR A 642 0.43 -24.19 18.38
C THR A 642 -0.30 -24.68 17.13
N GLY A 643 0.44 -24.94 16.06
CA GLY A 643 -0.06 -25.60 14.85
C GLY A 643 1.05 -26.24 14.03
N PHE A 644 0.70 -26.92 12.94
CA PHE A 644 1.66 -27.66 12.11
C PHE A 644 2.91 -26.85 11.66
N SER A 645 2.77 -25.53 11.50
CA SER A 645 3.84 -24.66 10.99
C SER A 645 4.95 -24.34 12.00
N PHE A 646 4.64 -24.30 13.29
CA PHE A 646 5.55 -23.97 14.40
C PHE A 646 4.85 -24.10 15.75
N TYR A 647 5.65 -24.15 16.82
CA TYR A 647 5.19 -24.17 18.20
C TYR A 647 5.67 -22.89 18.89
N PRO A 648 4.80 -22.11 19.55
CA PRO A 648 5.23 -21.02 20.43
C PRO A 648 6.18 -21.58 21.49
N ASP A 649 7.29 -20.87 21.78
CA ASP A 649 8.22 -21.29 22.82
C ASP A 649 7.90 -20.55 24.13
N PRO A 650 7.22 -21.18 25.11
CA PRO A 650 6.87 -20.52 26.37
C PRO A 650 8.08 -20.11 27.21
N ARG A 651 9.30 -20.59 26.88
CA ARG A 651 10.56 -20.17 27.54
C ARG A 651 11.07 -18.84 26.98
N ASN A 652 10.61 -18.44 25.80
CA ASN A 652 10.97 -17.19 25.13
C ASN A 652 9.70 -16.44 24.70
N PRO A 653 8.97 -15.82 25.65
CA PRO A 653 7.73 -15.11 25.38
C PRO A 653 7.94 -13.99 24.37
N ILE A 654 7.00 -13.85 23.45
CA ILE A 654 7.09 -12.89 22.36
C ILE A 654 6.51 -11.52 22.76
N ARG A 655 7.25 -10.46 22.43
CA ARG A 655 6.85 -9.07 22.71
C ARG A 655 6.05 -8.46 21.54
N PRO A 656 5.26 -7.41 21.79
CA PRO A 656 4.57 -6.67 20.73
C PRO A 656 5.55 -5.95 19.80
N GLU A 657 5.18 -5.82 18.53
CA GLU A 657 5.93 -4.98 17.60
C GLU A 657 5.64 -3.51 17.90
N HIS A 658 6.68 -2.69 18.00
CA HIS A 658 6.57 -1.25 18.15
C HIS A 658 6.93 -0.56 16.82
N ALA A 659 5.91 -0.20 16.04
CA ALA A 659 6.08 0.47 14.76
C ALA A 659 6.06 1.99 14.93
N ARG A 660 7.08 2.66 14.41
CA ARG A 660 7.17 4.13 14.31
C ARG A 660 7.22 4.52 12.84
N ASN A 661 6.21 5.26 12.40
CA ASN A 661 6.09 5.81 11.07
C ASN A 661 6.39 7.32 11.11
N SER A 662 7.33 7.77 10.30
CA SER A 662 7.55 9.18 10.04
C SER A 662 7.29 9.47 8.57
N GLU A 663 6.51 10.51 8.28
CA GLU A 663 6.18 10.93 6.93
C GLU A 663 6.33 12.45 6.81
N VAL A 664 6.98 12.90 5.73
CA VAL A 664 7.02 14.31 5.34
C VAL A 664 6.59 14.37 3.88
N GLY A 665 5.71 15.31 3.57
CA GLY A 665 5.18 15.40 2.22
C GLY A 665 4.63 16.76 1.85
N THR A 666 4.28 16.87 0.58
CA THR A 666 3.59 18.01 0.00
C THR A 666 2.40 17.54 -0.81
N ASN A 667 1.32 18.31 -0.73
CA ASN A 667 0.17 18.15 -1.60
C ASN A 667 0.01 19.42 -2.44
N LEU A 668 -0.32 19.26 -3.72
CA LEU A 668 -0.54 20.35 -4.65
C LEU A 668 -1.88 20.15 -5.36
N GLN A 669 -2.69 21.19 -5.40
CA GLN A 669 -3.93 21.24 -6.15
C GLN A 669 -4.02 22.56 -6.88
N LEU A 670 -4.17 22.50 -8.20
CA LEU A 670 -4.25 23.66 -9.09
C LEU A 670 -5.48 23.51 -9.98
N ALA A 671 -6.29 24.55 -10.05
CA ALA A 671 -7.42 24.65 -10.96
C ALA A 671 -7.14 25.68 -12.06
N ASN A 672 -7.70 25.46 -13.25
CA ASN A 672 -7.59 26.38 -14.40
C ASN A 672 -6.13 26.64 -14.83
N LEU A 673 -5.30 25.61 -14.86
CA LEU A 673 -3.87 25.67 -15.19
C LEU A 673 -3.63 25.92 -16.68
N ALA A 674 -4.12 25.04 -17.55
CA ALA A 674 -3.94 25.14 -19.00
C ALA A 674 -5.23 25.58 -19.71
N LYS A 675 -6.40 25.20 -19.16
CA LYS A 675 -7.71 25.57 -19.67
C LYS A 675 -8.67 25.80 -18.52
N VAL A 676 -9.61 26.74 -18.68
CA VAL A 676 -10.72 26.92 -17.73
C VAL A 676 -11.46 25.59 -17.55
N GLY A 677 -11.61 25.19 -16.29
CA GLY A 677 -12.27 23.96 -15.89
C GLY A 677 -11.36 22.73 -15.84
N ASP A 678 -10.03 22.86 -16.01
CA ASP A 678 -9.09 21.76 -15.73
C ASP A 678 -8.64 21.72 -14.26
N LEU A 679 -8.17 20.55 -13.83
CA LEU A 679 -7.72 20.29 -12.47
C LEU A 679 -6.44 19.44 -12.49
N LEU A 680 -5.42 19.90 -11.77
CA LEU A 680 -4.20 19.15 -11.48
C LEU A 680 -4.12 18.90 -9.98
N GLN A 681 -3.88 17.65 -9.59
CA GLN A 681 -3.63 17.26 -8.21
C GLN A 681 -2.36 16.40 -8.14
N ALA A 682 -1.51 16.65 -7.15
CA ALA A 682 -0.28 15.92 -6.96
C ALA A 682 0.06 15.76 -5.48
N LYS A 683 0.73 14.66 -5.14
CA LYS A 683 1.22 14.36 -3.81
C LYS A 683 2.58 13.70 -3.89
N LEU A 684 3.51 14.19 -3.08
CA LEU A 684 4.84 13.61 -2.92
C LEU A 684 5.08 13.39 -1.43
N ALA A 685 5.41 12.16 -1.04
CA ALA A 685 5.65 11.80 0.35
C ALA A 685 6.95 11.00 0.47
N TYR A 686 7.79 11.36 1.43
CA TYR A 686 8.89 10.53 1.90
C TYR A 686 8.46 9.89 3.23
N PHE A 687 8.59 8.56 3.32
CA PHE A 687 8.21 7.80 4.51
C PHE A 687 9.40 7.02 5.09
N SER A 688 9.38 6.81 6.40
CA SER A 688 10.26 5.92 7.16
C SER A 688 9.41 5.11 8.13
N ASN A 689 9.40 3.79 7.94
CA ASN A 689 8.83 2.81 8.85
C ASN A 689 9.98 2.17 9.62
N ASP A 690 10.06 2.40 10.93
CA ASP A 690 11.03 1.83 11.84
C ASP A 690 10.27 0.99 12.87
N ILE A 691 10.49 -0.32 12.92
CA ILE A 691 9.77 -1.27 13.77
C ILE A 691 10.77 -1.98 14.66
N ASP A 692 10.58 -1.92 15.97
CA ASP A 692 11.35 -2.71 16.93
C ASP A 692 10.57 -3.97 17.32
N ASP A 693 11.29 -4.98 17.77
CA ASP A 693 10.72 -6.26 18.21
C ASP A 693 9.84 -6.91 17.12
N TYR A 694 10.25 -6.80 15.85
CA TYR A 694 9.49 -7.31 14.71
C TYR A 694 9.31 -8.83 14.83
N LEU A 695 8.07 -9.30 14.78
CA LEU A 695 7.74 -10.73 14.93
C LEU A 695 7.88 -11.45 13.60
N THR A 696 8.64 -12.53 13.58
CA THR A 696 8.74 -13.38 12.41
C THR A 696 9.09 -14.80 12.83
N ARG A 697 9.00 -15.76 11.90
CA ARG A 697 9.42 -17.12 12.19
C ARG A 697 10.95 -17.17 12.38
N GLY A 698 11.39 -18.02 13.29
CA GLY A 698 12.80 -18.32 13.48
C GLY A 698 12.98 -19.61 14.26
N ILE A 699 14.14 -19.75 14.87
CA ILE A 699 14.48 -20.88 15.73
C ILE A 699 14.68 -20.37 17.15
N SER A 700 13.95 -20.96 18.11
CA SER A 700 14.11 -20.74 19.55
C SER A 700 14.54 -22.05 20.20
N GLU A 701 15.78 -22.10 20.72
CA GLU A 701 16.33 -23.30 21.41
C GLU A 701 16.14 -24.62 20.62
N GLY A 702 16.39 -24.57 19.31
CA GLY A 702 16.28 -25.72 18.40
C GLY A 702 14.86 -26.01 17.87
N MET A 703 13.84 -25.28 18.34
CA MET A 703 12.45 -25.40 17.89
C MET A 703 12.09 -24.30 16.89
N THR A 704 11.35 -24.63 15.82
CA THR A 704 10.77 -23.61 14.93
C THR A 704 9.65 -22.89 15.66
N SER A 705 9.78 -21.58 15.84
CA SER A 705 8.86 -20.74 16.61
C SER A 705 8.72 -19.34 16.00
N ILE A 706 7.88 -18.50 16.58
CA ILE A 706 7.87 -17.06 16.33
C ILE A 706 8.88 -16.42 17.28
N ILE A 707 9.67 -15.48 16.77
CA ILE A 707 10.68 -14.74 17.53
C ILE A 707 10.56 -13.25 17.25
N ASN A 708 10.97 -12.42 18.21
CA ASN A 708 11.22 -10.99 17.98
C ASN A 708 12.63 -10.81 17.40
N ILE A 709 12.71 -10.27 16.18
CA ILE A 709 13.97 -9.73 15.66
C ILE A 709 14.09 -8.27 16.10
N GLU A 710 15.33 -7.79 16.24
CA GLU A 710 15.60 -6.48 16.86
C GLU A 710 14.92 -5.33 16.14
N LYS A 711 15.00 -5.32 14.80
CA LYS A 711 14.55 -4.18 14.01
C LYS A 711 14.15 -4.54 12.59
N ALA A 712 13.11 -3.90 12.09
CA ALA A 712 12.80 -3.77 10.66
C ALA A 712 12.70 -2.30 10.27
N ARG A 713 13.31 -1.92 9.14
CA ARG A 713 13.31 -0.54 8.64
C ARG A 713 13.06 -0.49 7.15
N LEU A 714 12.02 0.25 6.73
CA LEU A 714 11.71 0.50 5.33
C LEU A 714 11.54 2.00 5.08
N GLN A 715 12.20 2.53 4.07
CA GLN A 715 12.14 3.95 3.71
C GLN A 715 11.95 4.11 2.21
N GLY A 716 11.17 5.10 1.81
CA GLY A 716 10.89 5.32 0.39
C GLY A 716 10.21 6.63 0.08
N VAL A 717 10.06 6.88 -1.21
CA VAL A 717 9.33 7.99 -1.78
C VAL A 717 8.09 7.44 -2.48
N GLU A 718 6.94 8.05 -2.24
CA GLU A 718 5.70 7.82 -2.98
C GLU A 718 5.31 9.10 -3.70
N ALA A 719 4.90 8.95 -4.96
CA ALA A 719 4.37 10.04 -5.77
C ALA A 719 3.04 9.63 -6.38
N SER A 720 2.07 10.54 -6.30
CA SER A 720 0.77 10.43 -6.96
C SER A 720 0.51 11.72 -7.73
N PHE A 721 -0.03 11.62 -8.93
CA PHE A 721 -0.35 12.75 -9.80
C PHE A 721 -1.64 12.43 -10.57
N GLN A 722 -2.50 13.43 -10.74
CA GLN A 722 -3.73 13.36 -11.51
C GLN A 722 -3.94 14.68 -12.25
N TYR A 723 -4.30 14.58 -13.53
CA TYR A 723 -4.69 15.70 -14.38
C TYR A 723 -5.99 15.37 -15.11
N ASP A 724 -6.97 16.25 -15.00
CA ASP A 724 -8.27 16.12 -15.66
C ASP A 724 -8.66 17.43 -16.37
N ALA A 725 -8.74 17.38 -17.71
CA ALA A 725 -9.15 18.49 -18.56
C ALA A 725 -10.57 18.30 -19.17
N GLY A 726 -11.36 17.36 -18.62
CA GLY A 726 -12.65 16.93 -19.19
C GLY A 726 -12.48 15.89 -20.28
N VAL A 727 -12.01 16.34 -21.44
CA VAL A 727 -11.84 15.49 -22.62
C VAL A 727 -10.65 14.55 -22.48
N VAL A 728 -9.61 14.96 -21.76
CA VAL A 728 -8.39 14.18 -21.53
C VAL A 728 -8.17 14.04 -20.04
N PHE A 729 -7.74 12.85 -19.62
CA PHE A 729 -7.30 12.61 -18.25
C PHE A 729 -6.02 11.78 -18.24
N ALA A 730 -5.21 11.99 -17.20
CA ALA A 730 -4.01 11.20 -16.94
C ALA A 730 -3.75 11.08 -15.43
N ASP A 731 -3.39 9.89 -14.98
CA ASP A 731 -3.03 9.57 -13.61
C ASP A 731 -1.67 8.87 -13.59
N PHE A 732 -0.82 9.24 -12.64
CA PHE A 732 0.46 8.60 -12.38
C PHE A 732 0.55 8.24 -10.89
N GLY A 733 1.10 7.07 -10.61
CA GLY A 733 1.42 6.64 -9.26
C GLY A 733 2.73 5.86 -9.25
N GLY A 734 3.59 6.12 -8.27
CA GLY A 734 4.85 5.40 -8.15
C GLY A 734 5.40 5.31 -6.73
N THR A 735 6.17 4.27 -6.47
CA THR A 735 6.89 4.07 -5.22
C THR A 735 8.31 3.63 -5.48
N TYR A 736 9.25 4.27 -4.77
CA TYR A 736 10.67 3.93 -4.81
C TYR A 736 11.20 3.73 -3.39
N TYR A 737 11.64 2.51 -3.06
CA TYR A 737 12.28 2.22 -1.79
C TYR A 737 13.76 2.62 -1.85
N THR A 738 14.13 3.47 -0.91
CA THR A 738 15.49 4.02 -0.79
C THR A 738 16.33 3.22 0.21
N PHE A 739 15.68 2.55 1.16
CA PHE A 739 16.33 1.73 2.19
C PHE A 739 15.39 0.62 2.68
N LYS A 740 15.94 -0.58 2.85
CA LYS A 740 15.27 -1.75 3.46
C LYS A 740 16.29 -2.46 4.36
N GLN A 741 15.95 -2.78 5.60
CA GLN A 741 16.86 -3.45 6.52
C GLN A 741 16.12 -4.19 7.62
N PHE A 742 16.61 -5.37 7.96
CA PHE A 742 16.11 -6.23 9.03
C PHE A 742 17.29 -6.74 9.85
N CYS A 743 17.25 -6.56 11.17
CA CYS A 743 18.31 -6.93 12.09
C CYS A 743 17.85 -8.12 12.94
N GLY A 744 18.54 -9.24 12.82
CA GLY A 744 18.24 -10.45 13.61
C GLY A 744 18.70 -10.33 15.06
N THR A 745 18.39 -11.35 15.85
CA THR A 745 18.77 -11.48 17.28
C THR A 745 20.28 -11.56 17.53
N ASN A 746 21.06 -11.75 16.48
CA ASN A 746 22.51 -11.76 16.51
C ASN A 746 23.12 -10.40 16.11
N HIS A 747 22.33 -9.31 16.19
CA HIS A 747 22.69 -7.96 15.77
C HIS A 747 23.12 -7.82 14.30
N THR A 748 22.91 -8.85 13.46
CA THR A 748 23.29 -8.80 12.05
C THR A 748 22.14 -8.22 11.23
N CYS A 749 22.39 -7.07 10.62
CA CYS A 749 21.41 -6.38 9.79
C CYS A 749 21.61 -6.66 8.29
N ARG A 750 20.52 -7.01 7.60
CA ARG A 750 20.50 -7.38 6.18
C ARG A 750 19.27 -6.81 5.50
N GLU A 751 19.36 -6.52 4.21
CA GLU A 751 18.21 -6.08 3.42
C GLU A 751 17.16 -7.21 3.27
N GLY A 752 17.62 -8.46 3.10
CA GLY A 752 16.80 -9.62 2.76
C GLY A 752 16.07 -10.30 3.90
N GLY A 753 16.07 -9.74 5.11
CA GLY A 753 15.54 -10.41 6.30
C GLY A 753 16.56 -11.30 7.02
N THR A 754 16.06 -12.06 7.99
CA THR A 754 16.82 -13.05 8.76
C THR A 754 16.58 -14.46 8.21
N ALA A 755 17.49 -15.40 8.53
CA ALA A 755 17.29 -16.80 8.15
C ALA A 755 15.97 -17.33 8.73
N ASP A 756 15.28 -18.17 7.95
CA ASP A 756 14.04 -18.87 8.30
C ASP A 756 12.82 -17.98 8.62
N SER A 757 12.96 -16.67 8.46
CA SER A 757 11.91 -15.66 8.67
C SER A 757 10.94 -15.54 7.52
N TYR A 758 9.70 -15.09 7.78
CA TYR A 758 8.71 -14.79 6.75
C TYR A 758 9.01 -13.51 5.95
N VAL A 759 9.96 -12.69 6.42
CA VAL A 759 10.28 -11.38 5.84
C VAL A 759 10.56 -11.43 4.33
N PRO A 760 11.45 -12.31 3.80
CA PRO A 760 11.73 -12.37 2.38
C PRO A 760 10.48 -12.42 1.48
N ALA A 761 9.43 -13.12 1.88
CA ALA A 761 8.21 -13.27 1.08
C ALA A 761 7.42 -11.95 0.96
N HIS A 762 7.52 -11.07 1.94
CA HIS A 762 6.77 -9.81 2.02
C HIS A 762 7.56 -8.58 1.53
N LEU A 763 8.82 -8.77 1.10
CA LEU A 763 9.66 -7.68 0.64
C LEU A 763 9.18 -7.11 -0.70
N PRO A 764 8.76 -5.84 -0.76
CA PRO A 764 8.30 -5.23 -1.99
C PRO A 764 9.46 -4.96 -2.96
N PRO A 765 9.18 -4.84 -4.27
CA PRO A 765 10.18 -4.45 -5.26
C PRO A 765 10.66 -3.02 -4.98
N LYS A 766 11.89 -2.71 -5.39
CA LYS A 766 12.47 -1.38 -5.19
C LYS A 766 11.69 -0.27 -5.88
N LEU A 767 11.19 -0.55 -7.09
CA LEU A 767 10.46 0.41 -7.92
C LEU A 767 9.14 -0.22 -8.40
N SER A 768 8.04 0.51 -8.24
CA SER A 768 6.76 0.22 -8.87
C SER A 768 6.18 1.51 -9.46
N LEU A 769 5.66 1.44 -10.68
CA LEU A 769 5.09 2.58 -11.41
C LEU A 769 3.76 2.18 -12.05
N ASN A 770 2.84 3.12 -12.12
CA ASN A 770 1.56 3.00 -12.80
C ASN A 770 1.24 4.31 -13.51
N VAL A 771 0.87 4.20 -14.78
CA VAL A 771 0.42 5.32 -15.62
C VAL A 771 -0.91 4.93 -16.22
N ASN A 772 -1.94 5.76 -16.07
CA ASN A 772 -3.24 5.61 -16.70
C ASN A 772 -3.53 6.87 -17.48
N ALA A 773 -3.97 6.77 -18.73
CA ALA A 773 -4.33 7.93 -19.53
C ALA A 773 -5.44 7.58 -20.51
N GLY A 774 -6.26 8.56 -20.85
CA GLY A 774 -7.37 8.33 -21.76
C GLY A 774 -8.11 9.59 -22.18
N VAL A 775 -9.17 9.36 -22.94
CA VAL A 775 -10.04 10.39 -23.49
C VAL A 775 -11.50 10.10 -23.16
N ARG A 776 -12.27 11.18 -23.00
CA ARG A 776 -13.72 11.16 -22.85
C ARG A 776 -14.35 11.90 -24.02
N LEU A 777 -15.21 11.21 -24.76
CA LEU A 777 -15.88 11.68 -25.98
C LEU A 777 -17.40 11.60 -25.79
N LEU A 778 -18.15 12.24 -26.68
CA LEU A 778 -19.62 12.20 -26.69
C LEU A 778 -20.23 12.66 -25.35
N ASP A 779 -19.82 13.83 -24.85
CA ASP A 779 -20.24 14.36 -23.54
C ASP A 779 -19.98 13.39 -22.36
N GLU A 780 -18.82 12.74 -22.41
CA GLU A 780 -18.34 11.73 -21.47
C GLU A 780 -19.04 10.36 -21.54
N ARG A 781 -19.94 10.14 -22.51
CA ARG A 781 -20.58 8.82 -22.71
C ARG A 781 -19.63 7.75 -23.22
N LEU A 782 -18.57 8.12 -23.95
CA LEU A 782 -17.54 7.19 -24.39
C LEU A 782 -16.22 7.53 -23.70
N THR A 783 -15.72 6.62 -22.87
CA THR A 783 -14.38 6.71 -22.28
C THR A 783 -13.48 5.65 -22.88
N LEU A 784 -12.32 6.04 -23.39
CA LEU A 784 -11.28 5.13 -23.88
C LEU A 784 -9.99 5.41 -23.13
N GLY A 785 -9.29 4.39 -22.67
CA GLY A 785 -8.05 4.57 -21.93
C GLY A 785 -7.10 3.40 -22.02
N GLY A 786 -5.84 3.68 -21.66
CA GLY A 786 -4.77 2.71 -21.53
C GLY A 786 -4.09 2.84 -20.18
N ARG A 787 -3.62 1.71 -19.66
CA ARG A 787 -2.87 1.63 -18.40
C ARG A 787 -1.55 0.90 -18.62
N TYR A 788 -0.46 1.52 -18.19
CA TYR A 788 0.87 0.93 -18.14
C TYR A 788 1.28 0.69 -16.68
N ARG A 789 1.82 -0.48 -16.38
CA ARG A 789 2.33 -0.84 -15.06
C ARG A 789 3.73 -1.41 -15.19
N HIS A 790 4.67 -0.89 -14.39
CA HIS A 790 6.00 -1.45 -14.23
C HIS A 790 6.18 -1.93 -12.80
N VAL A 791 6.69 -3.14 -12.64
CA VAL A 791 7.07 -3.70 -11.34
C VAL A 791 8.51 -4.20 -11.44
N GLY A 792 9.37 -3.68 -10.58
CA GLY A 792 10.78 -4.08 -10.52
C GLY A 792 10.94 -5.54 -10.08
N GLY A 793 12.08 -6.14 -10.42
CA GLY A 793 12.45 -7.47 -9.95
C GLY A 793 12.75 -7.48 -8.45
N ARG A 794 12.90 -8.69 -7.90
CA ARG A 794 13.42 -8.87 -6.55
C ARG A 794 14.92 -8.52 -6.55
N ASP A 795 15.28 -7.42 -5.89
CA ASP A 795 16.63 -6.86 -5.87
C ASP A 795 17.45 -7.26 -4.64
N THR A 796 16.88 -8.09 -3.76
CA THR A 796 17.47 -8.44 -2.48
C THR A 796 17.86 -9.92 -2.44
N PRO A 797 19.14 -10.26 -2.15
CA PRO A 797 19.57 -11.66 -2.05
C PRO A 797 18.86 -12.36 -0.89
N ILE A 798 18.32 -13.54 -1.17
CA ILE A 798 17.55 -14.34 -0.21
C ILE A 798 18.52 -15.18 0.61
N ILE A 799 18.40 -15.12 1.93
CA ILE A 799 19.15 -15.98 2.84
C ILE A 799 18.26 -17.14 3.25
N THR A 800 18.44 -18.28 2.59
CA THR A 800 17.84 -19.54 2.99
C THR A 800 18.93 -20.43 3.59
N PHE A 801 18.84 -20.79 4.87
CA PHE A 801 19.65 -21.87 5.44
C PHE A 801 18.74 -23.08 5.67
N GLY A 802 19.23 -24.29 5.37
CA GLY A 802 18.70 -25.50 6.00
C GLY A 802 17.22 -25.86 5.80
N GLY A 803 16.60 -25.57 4.65
CA GLY A 803 15.37 -26.28 4.27
C GLY A 803 14.03 -25.62 4.57
N THR A 804 13.98 -24.46 5.22
CA THR A 804 12.74 -24.02 5.88
C THR A 804 12.06 -22.77 5.30
N MET A 805 12.63 -22.05 4.33
CA MET A 805 11.82 -21.12 3.53
C MET A 805 12.34 -20.95 2.12
N THR A 806 11.46 -21.01 1.11
CA THR A 806 11.78 -20.75 -0.30
C THR A 806 10.93 -19.58 -0.79
N THR A 807 11.58 -18.53 -1.27
CA THR A 807 10.89 -17.42 -1.92
C THR A 807 11.02 -17.48 -3.42
N ILE A 808 9.98 -17.02 -4.10
CA ILE A 808 9.97 -16.91 -5.55
C ILE A 808 10.80 -15.69 -5.96
N ASP A 809 11.75 -15.93 -6.85
CA ASP A 809 12.47 -14.88 -7.56
C ASP A 809 11.67 -14.49 -8.80
N TRP A 810 11.08 -13.29 -8.80
CA TRP A 810 10.36 -12.75 -9.95
C TRP A 810 11.25 -11.78 -10.71
N SER A 811 11.18 -11.86 -12.03
CA SER A 811 11.81 -10.89 -12.92
C SER A 811 10.97 -9.60 -13.00
N PRO A 812 11.58 -8.45 -13.31
CA PRO A 812 10.82 -7.23 -13.58
C PRO A 812 9.84 -7.47 -14.74
N TYR A 813 8.69 -6.81 -14.69
CA TYR A 813 7.66 -6.95 -15.71
C TYR A 813 6.93 -5.64 -15.98
N ASP A 814 6.54 -5.51 -17.25
CA ASP A 814 5.78 -4.40 -17.80
C ASP A 814 4.46 -4.94 -18.36
N LEU A 815 3.35 -4.29 -17.98
CA LEU A 815 2.02 -4.65 -18.42
C LEU A 815 1.33 -3.46 -19.07
N PHE A 816 0.67 -3.74 -20.19
CA PHE A 816 -0.16 -2.79 -20.91
C PHE A 816 -1.59 -3.31 -20.92
N ASP A 817 -2.51 -2.53 -20.38
CA ASP A 817 -3.95 -2.81 -20.40
C ASP A 817 -4.65 -1.72 -21.23
N VAL A 818 -5.71 -2.08 -21.94
CA VAL A 818 -6.57 -1.11 -22.66
C VAL A 818 -8.03 -1.33 -22.29
N TYR A 819 -8.81 -0.26 -22.21
CA TYR A 819 -10.21 -0.34 -21.85
C TYR A 819 -11.06 0.70 -22.57
N GLY A 820 -12.34 0.37 -22.71
CA GLY A 820 -13.39 1.25 -23.21
C GLY A 820 -14.67 1.08 -22.41
N SER A 821 -15.37 2.19 -22.16
CA SER A 821 -16.65 2.22 -21.49
C SER A 821 -17.61 3.10 -22.30
N PHE A 822 -18.79 2.58 -22.62
CA PHE A 822 -19.80 3.28 -23.39
C PHE A 822 -21.15 3.27 -22.67
N ASP A 823 -21.61 4.45 -22.27
CA ASP A 823 -22.93 4.69 -21.71
C ASP A 823 -23.95 4.81 -22.86
N ILE A 824 -24.63 3.70 -23.16
CA ILE A 824 -25.64 3.60 -24.23
C ILE A 824 -26.87 4.47 -23.87
N SER A 825 -27.27 4.40 -22.59
CA SER A 825 -28.26 5.26 -21.97
C SER A 825 -27.77 5.65 -20.57
N ASP A 826 -28.51 6.51 -19.87
CA ASP A 826 -28.19 6.85 -18.48
C ASP A 826 -28.29 5.63 -17.55
N ASP A 827 -29.06 4.63 -17.97
CA ASP A 827 -29.32 3.38 -17.26
C ASP A 827 -28.42 2.22 -17.72
N LEU A 828 -27.88 2.22 -18.94
CA LEU A 828 -27.17 1.07 -19.53
C LEU A 828 -25.71 1.42 -19.92
N ARG A 829 -24.76 0.63 -19.44
CA ARG A 829 -23.32 0.73 -19.77
C ARG A 829 -22.80 -0.57 -20.34
N LEU A 830 -21.93 -0.44 -21.33
CA LEU A 830 -21.06 -1.50 -21.81
C LEU A 830 -19.61 -1.16 -21.45
N ASP A 831 -18.89 -2.13 -20.88
CA ASP A 831 -17.46 -2.04 -20.57
C ASP A 831 -16.72 -3.13 -21.34
N VAL A 832 -15.59 -2.79 -21.94
CA VAL A 832 -14.67 -3.73 -22.60
C VAL A 832 -13.27 -3.45 -22.09
N ALA A 833 -12.54 -4.49 -21.71
CA ALA A 833 -11.14 -4.38 -21.30
C ALA A 833 -10.31 -5.53 -21.87
N ILE A 834 -9.06 -5.24 -22.20
CA ILE A 834 -8.03 -6.23 -22.52
C ILE A 834 -6.89 -6.01 -21.54
N ASP A 835 -6.78 -6.91 -20.58
CA ASP A 835 -5.69 -6.92 -19.61
C ASP A 835 -4.48 -7.68 -20.21
N ASN A 836 -3.25 -7.23 -19.91
CA ASN A 836 -2.01 -7.82 -20.41
C ASN A 836 -2.00 -7.95 -21.96
N LEU A 837 -2.22 -6.84 -22.66
CA LEU A 837 -2.32 -6.75 -24.12
C LEU A 837 -1.15 -7.42 -24.85
N THR A 838 0.06 -7.28 -24.32
CA THR A 838 1.31 -7.85 -24.85
C THR A 838 1.50 -9.33 -24.53
N ASP A 839 0.54 -9.97 -23.87
CA ASP A 839 0.53 -11.38 -23.50
C ASP A 839 1.82 -11.84 -22.78
N ARG A 840 2.27 -11.01 -21.85
CA ARG A 840 3.51 -11.24 -21.09
C ARG A 840 3.32 -12.39 -20.11
N TYR A 841 4.28 -13.31 -20.05
CA TYR A 841 4.46 -14.23 -18.93
C TYR A 841 5.12 -13.48 -17.78
N TYR A 842 4.47 -13.46 -16.61
CA TYR A 842 5.00 -12.81 -15.42
C TYR A 842 4.48 -13.48 -14.14
N MET A 843 5.20 -13.23 -13.05
CA MET A 843 4.82 -13.63 -11.69
C MET A 843 4.47 -12.36 -10.94
N ASP A 844 3.30 -12.30 -10.29
CA ASP A 844 2.95 -11.16 -9.45
C ASP A 844 4.03 -11.00 -8.34
N ALA A 845 4.45 -9.76 -8.08
CA ALA A 845 5.34 -9.48 -6.96
C ALA A 845 4.69 -9.95 -5.64
N LEU A 846 5.51 -10.45 -4.71
CA LEU A 846 5.08 -11.04 -3.43
C LEU A 846 4.34 -12.37 -3.54
N THR A 847 4.18 -12.94 -4.74
CA THR A 847 3.59 -14.28 -4.90
C THR A 847 4.36 -15.33 -4.10
N LEU A 848 3.62 -16.17 -3.40
CA LEU A 848 4.17 -17.24 -2.57
C LEU A 848 4.44 -18.53 -3.38
N GLY A 849 3.85 -18.67 -4.56
CA GLY A 849 3.94 -19.88 -5.40
C GLY A 849 4.44 -19.66 -6.81
N LEU A 850 4.96 -20.72 -7.43
CA LEU A 850 5.41 -20.77 -8.83
C LEU A 850 4.22 -20.81 -9.81
N MET A 851 3.21 -19.97 -9.60
CA MET A 851 2.04 -19.83 -10.48
C MET A 851 2.13 -18.48 -11.21
N PRO A 852 2.31 -18.47 -12.55
CA PRO A 852 2.35 -17.21 -13.29
C PRO A 852 0.98 -16.56 -13.29
N SER A 853 0.94 -15.25 -13.43
CA SER A 853 -0.31 -14.51 -13.57
C SER A 853 -0.93 -14.71 -14.97
N PRO A 854 -2.24 -14.43 -15.13
CA PRO A 854 -2.91 -14.62 -16.41
C PRO A 854 -2.24 -13.88 -17.57
N GLY A 855 -2.16 -14.57 -18.71
CA GLY A 855 -1.89 -13.97 -20.00
C GLY A 855 -2.98 -12.96 -20.40
N ARG A 856 -2.90 -12.49 -21.64
CA ARG A 856 -3.89 -11.62 -22.27
C ARG A 856 -5.30 -12.12 -22.03
N THR A 857 -6.13 -11.27 -21.44
CA THR A 857 -7.50 -11.62 -21.05
C THR A 857 -8.46 -10.54 -21.53
N VAL A 858 -9.46 -10.94 -22.32
CA VAL A 858 -10.55 -10.07 -22.78
C VAL A 858 -11.70 -10.16 -21.79
N ARG A 859 -12.26 -9.01 -21.41
CA ARG A 859 -13.42 -8.90 -20.54
C ARG A 859 -14.47 -8.00 -21.16
N ILE A 860 -15.72 -8.42 -21.08
CA ILE A 860 -16.88 -7.64 -21.50
C ILE A 860 -17.84 -7.59 -20.32
N GLY A 861 -18.29 -6.40 -19.95
CA GLY A 861 -19.22 -6.16 -18.84
C GLY A 861 -20.40 -5.32 -19.29
N MET A 862 -21.56 -5.58 -18.71
CA MET A 862 -22.76 -4.78 -18.89
C MET A 862 -23.34 -4.46 -17.52
N THR A 863 -23.66 -3.18 -17.30
CA THR A 863 -24.33 -2.70 -16.09
C THR A 863 -25.62 -1.99 -16.50
N ALA A 864 -26.74 -2.45 -15.97
CA ALA A 864 -28.05 -1.83 -16.15
C ALA A 864 -28.58 -1.37 -14.78
N GLY A 865 -29.02 -0.12 -14.69
CA GLY A 865 -29.68 0.45 -13.51
C GLY A 865 -31.11 0.86 -13.83
N PHE A 866 -31.99 0.89 -12.84
CA PHE A 866 -33.30 1.52 -12.94
C PHE A 866 -33.62 2.18 -11.60
N GLY A 867 -34.09 3.42 -11.63
CA GLY A 867 -34.36 4.20 -10.41
C GLY A 867 -33.11 4.53 -9.58
N GLY A 868 -31.92 4.26 -10.13
CA GLY A 868 -30.64 4.49 -9.47
C GLY A 868 -29.99 5.82 -9.83
N PRO A 869 -28.99 6.26 -9.04
CA PRO A 869 -28.37 7.55 -9.24
C PRO A 869 -27.75 7.62 -10.63
N SER A 870 -27.88 8.80 -11.26
CA SER A 870 -27.17 9.05 -12.53
C SER A 870 -25.69 8.79 -12.33
N ARG A 871 -25.05 8.15 -13.32
CA ARG A 871 -23.62 7.87 -13.25
C ARG A 871 -22.87 9.18 -13.08
N SER A 872 -22.07 9.26 -12.02
CA SER A 872 -21.27 10.43 -11.73
C SER A 872 -20.40 10.78 -12.94
N ARG A 873 -20.67 11.93 -13.57
CA ARG A 873 -19.83 12.43 -14.66
C ARG A 873 -18.56 13.02 -14.06
N SER A 874 -17.42 12.85 -14.75
CA SER A 874 -16.14 13.38 -14.30
C SER A 874 -16.18 14.91 -14.15
N ARG A 875 -17.01 15.57 -14.98
CA ARG A 875 -17.30 17.00 -14.88
C ARG A 875 -17.74 17.44 -13.49
N ASP A 876 -18.63 16.70 -12.82
CA ASP A 876 -19.19 17.15 -11.53
C ASP A 876 -18.17 17.00 -10.41
N ALA A 877 -17.39 15.92 -10.43
CA ALA A 877 -16.30 15.71 -9.47
C ALA A 877 -15.20 16.77 -9.64
N ARG A 878 -14.79 17.04 -10.89
CA ARG A 878 -13.82 18.08 -11.22
C ARG A 878 -14.32 19.46 -10.82
N GLN A 879 -15.57 19.79 -11.13
CA GLN A 879 -16.17 21.08 -10.79
C GLN A 879 -16.19 21.33 -9.28
N ARG A 880 -16.61 20.34 -8.47
CA ARG A 880 -16.57 20.45 -7.00
C ARG A 880 -15.16 20.65 -6.47
N ALA A 881 -14.16 19.96 -7.03
CA ALA A 881 -12.78 20.11 -6.63
C ALA A 881 -12.22 21.52 -6.99
N ILE A 882 -12.59 22.06 -8.15
CA ILE A 882 -12.26 23.43 -8.56
C ILE A 882 -12.94 24.46 -7.64
N GLU A 883 -14.21 24.25 -7.30
CA GLU A 883 -14.96 25.13 -6.40
C GLU A 883 -14.37 25.14 -4.98
N ALA A 884 -13.92 23.98 -4.49
CA ALA A 884 -13.24 23.86 -3.19
C ALA A 884 -11.93 24.67 -3.10
N LEU A 885 -11.34 25.03 -4.24
CA LEU A 885 -10.15 25.89 -4.30
C LEU A 885 -10.49 27.41 -4.22
N ASN A 886 -11.77 27.77 -4.03
CA ASN A 886 -12.27 29.12 -3.74
C ASN A 886 -11.80 30.21 -4.71
N GLY A 887 -12.23 30.15 -5.98
CA GLY A 887 -12.47 31.30 -6.90
C GLY A 887 -11.39 32.37 -7.12
N ARG A 888 -10.26 32.29 -6.44
CA ARG A 888 -9.09 33.14 -6.59
C ARG A 888 -8.04 32.27 -7.26
N PRO A 889 -7.38 32.74 -8.33
CA PRO A 889 -6.18 32.07 -8.78
C PRO A 889 -5.28 31.94 -7.55
N ALA A 890 -4.85 30.72 -7.22
CA ALA A 890 -4.03 30.43 -6.04
C ALA A 890 -2.77 31.31 -5.99
N LEU A 891 -2.42 31.93 -7.12
CA LEU A 891 -1.21 32.67 -7.32
C LEU A 891 -1.57 33.95 -8.09
N ALA A 892 -1.17 35.12 -7.56
CA ALA A 892 -1.25 36.36 -8.31
C ALA A 892 -0.54 36.17 -9.66
N ALA A 893 -1.10 36.71 -10.75
CA ALA A 893 -0.48 36.65 -12.06
C ALA A 893 0.97 37.13 -11.93
N PHE A 894 1.90 36.31 -12.40
CA PHE A 894 3.31 36.66 -12.35
C PHE A 894 3.55 37.93 -13.17
N ASP A 895 4.05 38.98 -12.52
CA ASP A 895 4.28 40.29 -13.13
C ASP A 895 5.44 40.34 -14.14
N GLY A 896 6.20 39.25 -14.26
CA GLY A 896 7.31 39.12 -15.17
C GLY A 896 8.68 39.41 -14.56
N ASP A 897 8.75 39.75 -13.26
CA ASP A 897 10.00 40.06 -12.56
C ASP A 897 10.49 38.93 -11.65
N TRP A 898 11.69 38.43 -11.94
CA TRP A 898 12.38 37.39 -11.17
C TRP A 898 13.38 37.97 -10.16
N SER A 899 13.49 39.29 -10.05
CA SER A 899 14.41 39.97 -9.15
C SER A 899 14.03 39.79 -7.68
N GLY A 900 15.03 39.69 -6.80
CA GLY A 900 14.84 39.65 -5.36
C GLY A 900 15.47 38.43 -4.67
N PRO A 901 15.44 38.42 -3.33
CA PRO A 901 15.87 37.28 -2.55
C PRO A 901 14.84 36.14 -2.64
N TYR A 902 15.32 34.91 -2.56
CA TYR A 902 14.46 33.73 -2.45
C TYR A 902 15.04 32.69 -1.50
N ILE A 903 14.16 31.94 -0.86
CA ILE A 903 14.50 30.77 -0.05
C ILE A 903 13.62 29.60 -0.46
N GLY A 904 14.18 28.40 -0.48
CA GLY A 904 13.46 27.23 -0.93
C GLY A 904 13.88 25.95 -0.22
N LEU A 905 12.99 24.98 -0.29
CA LEU A 905 13.25 23.60 0.09
C LEU A 905 13.34 22.78 -1.19
N ALA A 906 14.33 21.91 -1.29
CA ALA A 906 14.45 20.96 -2.37
C ALA A 906 14.65 19.54 -1.85
N ALA A 907 13.89 18.61 -2.42
CA ALA A 907 14.10 17.18 -2.28
C ALA A 907 14.60 16.64 -3.61
N GLY A 908 15.45 15.63 -3.55
CA GLY A 908 16.08 15.11 -4.76
C GLY A 908 16.72 13.76 -4.57
N HIS A 909 17.44 13.35 -5.60
CA HIS A 909 18.20 12.12 -5.62
C HIS A 909 19.61 12.45 -6.11
N ASP A 910 20.61 12.07 -5.31
CA ASP A 910 22.01 12.15 -5.67
C ASP A 910 22.47 10.80 -6.22
N PHE A 911 23.27 10.82 -7.28
CA PHE A 911 24.00 9.70 -7.86
C PHE A 911 25.49 10.03 -7.74
N VAL A 912 26.15 9.42 -6.75
CA VAL A 912 27.57 9.65 -6.45
C VAL A 912 28.38 8.50 -7.02
N ARG A 913 29.35 8.81 -7.87
CA ARG A 913 30.33 7.86 -8.40
C ARG A 913 31.71 8.19 -7.85
N SER A 914 32.29 7.25 -7.12
CA SER A 914 33.70 7.29 -6.70
C SER A 914 34.57 6.63 -7.77
N ARG A 915 35.47 7.39 -8.41
CA ARG A 915 36.36 6.91 -9.49
C ARG A 915 37.79 6.67 -8.98
N ARG A 916 38.50 5.76 -9.65
CA ARG A 916 39.94 5.46 -9.51
C ARG A 916 40.43 5.33 -8.05
N THR A 917 39.82 4.43 -7.30
CA THR A 917 40.26 4.01 -5.96
C THR A 917 41.63 3.33 -6.05
N ARG A 918 42.74 4.04 -5.84
CA ARG A 918 44.08 3.42 -5.73
C ARG A 918 44.27 2.93 -4.30
N SER A 919 44.26 1.62 -4.10
CA SER A 919 44.56 0.96 -2.82
C SER A 919 46.02 0.49 -2.80
N THR A 920 46.67 0.50 -1.63
CA THR A 920 47.92 -0.24 -1.40
C THR A 920 47.63 -1.74 -1.52
N ALA A 921 48.43 -2.49 -2.29
CA ALA A 921 48.30 -3.94 -2.33
C ALA A 921 48.53 -4.50 -0.91
N GLY A 922 47.52 -5.14 -0.32
CA GLY A 922 47.66 -5.87 0.93
C GLY A 922 48.50 -7.12 0.69
N ASN A 923 49.82 -6.99 0.58
CA ASN A 923 50.71 -8.13 0.33
C ASN A 923 51.01 -8.88 1.63
N GLY A 924 50.34 -10.00 1.79
CA GLY A 924 50.62 -10.97 2.85
C GLY A 924 50.34 -12.42 2.44
N ALA A 925 50.43 -12.76 1.15
CA ALA A 925 50.22 -14.14 0.68
C ALA A 925 51.53 -14.78 0.19
N THR A 926 51.88 -15.95 0.75
CA THR A 926 52.76 -16.93 0.08
C THR A 926 51.93 -17.66 -0.98
N GLY A 927 51.82 -17.06 -2.17
CA GLY A 927 51.27 -17.69 -3.38
C GLY A 927 49.80 -17.34 -3.64
N GLY A 928 49.55 -16.59 -4.72
CA GLY A 928 48.22 -16.26 -5.23
C GLY A 928 48.00 -14.76 -5.34
N ILE A 929 47.53 -14.33 -6.51
CA ILE A 929 47.33 -12.93 -6.94
C ILE A 929 46.66 -12.10 -5.83
N PRO A 930 47.16 -10.91 -5.47
CA PRO A 930 46.52 -10.07 -4.45
C PRO A 930 45.06 -9.79 -4.84
N ALA A 931 44.14 -9.82 -3.87
CA ALA A 931 42.76 -9.37 -4.09
C ALA A 931 42.81 -7.93 -4.60
N THR A 932 42.49 -7.71 -5.88
CA THR A 932 42.35 -6.36 -6.41
C THR A 932 41.10 -5.74 -5.78
N GLU A 933 41.28 -4.95 -4.72
CA GLU A 933 40.24 -4.15 -4.06
C GLU A 933 39.73 -2.97 -4.93
N VAL A 934 40.04 -2.97 -6.22
CA VAL A 934 39.91 -1.82 -7.11
C VAL A 934 38.63 -1.94 -7.93
N GLY A 935 37.66 -1.09 -7.60
CA GLY A 935 36.44 -0.88 -8.36
C GLY A 935 35.99 0.57 -8.29
N GLU A 936 35.21 0.99 -9.28
CA GLU A 936 34.43 2.22 -9.17
C GLU A 936 33.19 1.93 -8.32
N ALA A 937 32.91 2.78 -7.34
CA ALA A 937 31.72 2.64 -6.51
C ALA A 937 30.67 3.64 -6.97
N GLU A 938 29.53 3.15 -7.44
CA GLU A 938 28.37 3.97 -7.77
C GLU A 938 27.34 3.82 -6.66
N GLY A 939 26.98 4.93 -6.04
CA GLY A 939 25.98 5.02 -4.98
C GLY A 939 24.91 6.00 -5.37
N ASN A 940 23.69 5.76 -4.91
CA ASN A 940 22.62 6.72 -5.09
C ASN A 940 21.83 6.85 -3.78
N GLY A 941 21.14 7.96 -3.61
CA GLY A 941 20.43 8.20 -2.37
C GLY A 941 19.62 9.47 -2.38
N SER A 942 18.60 9.47 -1.54
CA SER A 942 17.72 10.60 -1.34
C SER A 942 18.49 11.78 -0.75
N ARG A 943 18.10 12.97 -1.17
CA ARG A 943 18.59 14.24 -0.67
C ARG A 943 17.42 15.09 -0.24
N ILE A 944 17.58 15.79 0.88
CA ILE A 944 16.72 16.91 1.26
C ILE A 944 17.59 18.07 1.72
N GLY A 945 17.27 19.28 1.28
CA GLY A 945 18.11 20.43 1.53
C GLY A 945 17.39 21.75 1.40
N LEU A 946 18.04 22.76 1.95
CA LEU A 946 17.67 24.16 1.81
C LEU A 946 18.47 24.76 0.66
N LEU A 947 17.84 25.68 -0.06
CA LEU A 947 18.51 26.55 -1.01
C LEU A 947 18.06 27.99 -0.79
N GLY A 948 18.94 28.93 -1.09
CA GLY A 948 18.63 30.35 -0.97
C GLY A 948 19.54 31.17 -1.86
N GLY A 949 19.01 32.27 -2.39
CA GLY A 949 19.74 33.07 -3.34
C GLY A 949 19.15 34.44 -3.55
N TYR A 950 19.78 35.18 -4.46
CA TYR A 950 19.30 36.47 -4.92
C TYR A 950 19.43 36.54 -6.44
N ASN A 951 18.35 36.98 -7.10
CA ASN A 951 18.30 37.18 -8.55
C ASN A 951 18.22 38.67 -8.88
N TRP A 952 18.85 39.05 -9.98
CA TRP A 952 18.69 40.33 -10.65
C TRP A 952 18.23 40.07 -12.09
N GLN A 953 17.04 40.55 -12.43
CA GLN A 953 16.56 40.52 -13.81
C GLN A 953 17.07 41.75 -14.58
N LEU A 954 17.84 41.50 -15.63
CA LEU A 954 18.38 42.48 -16.56
C LEU A 954 17.50 42.51 -17.83
N ALA A 955 17.01 43.69 -18.18
CA ALA A 955 16.01 43.86 -19.24
C ALA A 955 14.77 42.97 -19.02
N ARG A 956 13.99 42.64 -20.07
CA ARG A 956 12.77 41.84 -19.94
C ARG A 956 13.00 40.33 -19.81
N HIS A 957 14.22 39.82 -20.02
CA HIS A 957 14.45 38.39 -20.22
C HIS A 957 15.69 37.80 -19.53
N TRP A 958 16.76 38.55 -19.26
CA TRP A 958 17.96 37.93 -18.70
C TRP A 958 17.93 37.98 -17.18
N VAL A 959 18.30 36.89 -16.51
CA VAL A 959 18.38 36.83 -15.04
C VAL A 959 19.78 36.39 -14.65
N ILE A 960 20.45 37.17 -13.80
CA ILE A 960 21.71 36.78 -13.16
C ILE A 960 21.48 36.62 -11.66
N GLY A 961 22.20 35.72 -10.99
CA GLY A 961 21.99 35.51 -9.56
C GLY A 961 23.12 34.78 -8.86
N ILE A 962 23.02 34.71 -7.54
CA ILE A 962 23.86 33.88 -6.68
C ILE A 962 22.98 32.97 -5.83
N GLU A 963 23.38 31.71 -5.67
CA GLU A 963 22.63 30.70 -4.94
C GLU A 963 23.57 29.87 -4.05
N GLY A 964 23.20 29.73 -2.78
CA GLY A 964 23.75 28.73 -1.87
C GLY A 964 22.78 27.55 -1.72
N ASP A 965 23.32 26.34 -1.62
CA ASP A 965 22.55 25.14 -1.27
C ASP A 965 23.27 24.27 -0.24
N PHE A 966 22.49 23.64 0.64
CA PHE A 966 22.96 22.69 1.64
C PHE A 966 21.94 21.56 1.77
N GLY A 967 22.40 20.31 1.64
CA GLY A 967 21.51 19.14 1.72
C GLY A 967 22.13 17.96 2.45
N LEU A 968 21.30 17.29 3.24
CA LEU A 968 21.62 15.98 3.80
C LEU A 968 21.47 14.95 2.68
N SER A 969 22.50 14.14 2.48
CA SER A 969 22.52 13.10 1.45
C SER A 969 22.60 11.74 2.12
N ARG A 970 21.86 10.76 1.58
CA ARG A 970 21.97 9.36 2.00
C ARG A 970 22.55 8.49 0.90
N ALA A 971 23.26 9.08 -0.06
CA ALA A 971 23.95 8.30 -1.08
C ALA A 971 24.94 7.35 -0.40
N ARG A 972 24.75 6.05 -0.66
CA ARG A 972 25.59 4.95 -0.19
C ARG A 972 25.87 3.99 -1.34
N SER A 973 27.04 3.37 -1.32
CA SER A 973 27.46 2.29 -2.23
C SER A 973 28.28 1.30 -1.42
N ARG A 974 28.29 0.02 -1.79
CA ARG A 974 29.09 -1.00 -1.10
C ARG A 974 29.88 -1.79 -2.12
N LEU A 975 31.18 -1.91 -1.91
CA LEU A 975 32.06 -2.80 -2.68
C LEU A 975 32.45 -3.99 -1.83
N TYR A 976 32.31 -5.17 -2.42
CA TYR A 976 32.76 -6.43 -1.84
C TYR A 976 34.13 -6.78 -2.39
N THR A 977 35.08 -7.05 -1.49
CA THR A 977 36.40 -7.55 -1.84
C THR A 977 36.44 -9.03 -1.52
N ASN A 978 36.75 -9.87 -2.51
CA ASN A 978 36.92 -11.31 -2.29
C ASN A 978 38.40 -11.68 -2.18
N SER A 979 38.73 -12.54 -1.21
CA SER A 979 40.02 -13.23 -1.10
C SER A 979 40.00 -14.51 -1.94
N THR A 980 41.15 -14.82 -2.56
CA THR A 980 41.39 -16.01 -3.41
C THR A 980 42.44 -16.96 -2.81
N GLU A 981 42.49 -17.08 -1.48
CA GLU A 981 43.43 -17.93 -0.71
C GLU A 981 43.46 -19.44 -1.07
N LEU A 982 42.77 -19.86 -2.13
CA LEU A 982 42.66 -21.24 -2.62
C LEU A 982 43.26 -21.48 -4.03
N LEU A 983 44.00 -20.53 -4.63
CA LEU A 983 44.71 -20.74 -5.91
C LEU A 983 45.96 -21.65 -5.76
N VAL A 984 45.78 -22.86 -5.23
CA VAL A 984 46.80 -23.91 -5.25
C VAL A 984 46.28 -25.07 -6.09
N ASN A 985 46.45 -24.93 -7.41
CA ASN A 985 46.71 -26.01 -8.36
C ASN A 985 45.55 -26.95 -8.76
N THR A 986 44.54 -26.45 -9.47
CA THR A 986 43.83 -27.23 -10.51
C THR A 986 43.38 -26.31 -11.65
N ALA A 987 43.48 -26.80 -12.89
CA ALA A 987 43.20 -26.07 -14.13
C ALA A 987 41.69 -25.84 -14.40
N ILE A 988 40.87 -25.65 -13.36
CA ILE A 988 39.44 -25.37 -13.49
C ILE A 988 39.08 -24.18 -12.59
N THR A 989 38.82 -23.04 -13.21
CA THR A 989 38.23 -21.85 -12.57
C THR A 989 36.75 -22.09 -12.28
N THR A 990 36.38 -22.60 -11.10
CA THR A 990 34.98 -22.57 -10.62
C THR A 990 34.79 -21.42 -9.61
N PRO A 991 33.69 -20.63 -9.70
CA PRO A 991 33.39 -19.52 -8.77
C PRO A 991 33.18 -19.89 -7.29
N GLN A 992 33.27 -21.17 -6.93
CA GLN A 992 32.88 -21.70 -5.61
C GLN A 992 33.94 -21.49 -4.50
N ASP A 993 35.15 -21.05 -4.86
CA ASP A 993 36.29 -20.91 -3.93
C ASP A 993 36.62 -19.45 -3.54
N MET A 994 35.74 -18.48 -3.87
CA MET A 994 35.88 -17.08 -3.42
C MET A 994 35.35 -16.89 -2.00
N ARG A 995 36.03 -16.08 -1.18
CA ARG A 995 35.57 -15.71 0.17
C ARG A 995 35.50 -14.20 0.31
N ASN A 996 34.43 -13.68 0.90
CA ASN A 996 34.33 -12.24 1.15
C ASN A 996 35.34 -11.84 2.23
N GLN A 997 36.29 -10.98 1.87
CA GLN A 997 37.37 -10.48 2.72
C GLN A 997 37.01 -9.18 3.40
N ALA A 998 36.40 -8.27 2.66
CA ALA A 998 36.01 -6.99 3.20
C ALA A 998 34.87 -6.37 2.42
N ASP A 999 33.96 -5.74 3.16
CA ASP A 999 32.97 -4.83 2.60
C ASP A 999 33.45 -3.42 2.82
N THR A 1000 33.47 -2.59 1.78
CA THR A 1000 33.71 -1.15 1.91
C THR A 1000 32.48 -0.38 1.48
N GLU A 1001 31.83 0.28 2.42
CA GLU A 1001 30.72 1.20 2.16
C GLU A 1001 31.26 2.61 1.90
N PHE A 1002 30.86 3.21 0.78
CA PHE A 1002 31.17 4.58 0.36
C PHE A 1002 29.91 5.43 0.50
N GLY A 1003 30.03 6.67 0.95
CA GLY A 1003 28.86 7.54 1.07
C GLY A 1003 29.15 9.00 1.26
N SER A 1004 28.06 9.78 1.33
CA SER A 1004 28.04 11.20 1.70
C SER A 1004 27.17 11.43 2.93
N ASP A 1005 27.62 12.18 3.94
CA ASP A 1005 26.71 12.60 5.04
C ASP A 1005 25.96 13.89 4.67
N TRP A 1006 26.63 14.84 3.99
CA TRP A 1006 26.02 16.06 3.47
C TRP A 1006 26.75 16.58 2.23
N THR A 1007 26.04 17.37 1.43
CA THR A 1007 26.56 18.11 0.27
C THR A 1007 26.14 19.57 0.34
N GLY A 1008 26.96 20.47 -0.21
CA GLY A 1008 26.63 21.88 -0.29
C GLY A 1008 27.38 22.58 -1.41
N GLY A 1009 26.90 23.75 -1.81
CA GLY A 1009 27.46 24.51 -2.91
C GLY A 1009 27.13 25.99 -2.87
N LEU A 1010 27.97 26.78 -3.54
CA LEU A 1010 27.76 28.21 -3.77
C LEU A 1010 28.00 28.49 -5.25
N ARG A 1011 26.96 28.97 -5.96
CA ARG A 1011 26.91 29.01 -7.42
C ARG A 1011 26.44 30.36 -7.93
N ALA A 1012 27.04 30.81 -9.02
CA ALA A 1012 26.49 31.87 -9.85
C ALA A 1012 25.44 31.27 -10.80
N ARG A 1013 24.41 32.05 -11.11
CA ARG A 1013 23.26 31.66 -11.93
C ARG A 1013 23.12 32.63 -13.11
N LEU A 1014 22.84 32.09 -14.29
CA LEU A 1014 22.46 32.84 -15.49
C LEU A 1014 21.24 32.17 -16.11
N GLY A 1015 20.18 32.92 -16.37
CA GLY A 1015 18.96 32.39 -16.93
C GLY A 1015 18.26 33.33 -17.90
N TYR A 1016 17.28 32.78 -18.61
CA TYR A 1016 16.44 33.44 -19.57
C TYR A 1016 14.97 33.23 -19.18
N ALA A 1017 14.26 34.33 -18.93
CA ALA A 1017 12.88 34.39 -18.50
C ALA A 1017 11.94 34.66 -19.68
N THR A 1018 10.93 33.81 -19.86
CA THR A 1018 9.82 33.98 -20.78
C THR A 1018 8.52 34.10 -19.99
N GLY A 1019 8.35 35.23 -19.30
CA GLY A 1019 7.27 35.40 -18.33
C GLY A 1019 7.47 34.46 -17.14
N PRO A 1020 6.48 33.61 -16.79
CA PRO A 1020 6.52 32.79 -15.59
C PRO A 1020 7.49 31.61 -15.66
N VAL A 1021 8.23 31.42 -16.75
CA VAL A 1021 9.22 30.35 -16.87
C VAL A 1021 10.62 30.95 -16.95
N LEU A 1022 11.50 30.52 -16.06
CA LEU A 1022 12.92 30.84 -16.02
C LEU A 1022 13.72 29.58 -16.29
N VAL A 1023 14.36 29.51 -17.46
CA VAL A 1023 15.36 28.49 -17.76
C VAL A 1023 16.71 29.02 -17.34
N PHE A 1024 17.49 28.28 -16.57
CA PHE A 1024 18.76 28.76 -16.05
C PHE A 1024 19.86 27.70 -16.09
N GLY A 1025 21.10 28.18 -16.22
CA GLY A 1025 22.31 27.45 -15.89
C GLY A 1025 22.95 28.01 -14.63
N SER A 1026 23.70 27.19 -13.90
CA SER A 1026 24.48 27.62 -12.74
C SER A 1026 25.84 26.92 -12.70
N ALA A 1027 26.84 27.60 -12.16
CA ALA A 1027 28.18 27.04 -11.95
C ALA A 1027 28.85 27.66 -10.72
N GLY A 1028 29.67 26.89 -10.02
CA GLY A 1028 30.40 27.39 -8.85
C GLY A 1028 31.11 26.33 -8.04
N LEU A 1029 31.27 26.61 -6.74
CA LEU A 1029 32.00 25.75 -5.80
C LEU A 1029 31.07 24.68 -5.22
N ALA A 1030 31.63 23.52 -4.92
CA ALA A 1030 30.93 22.40 -4.29
C ALA A 1030 31.76 21.80 -3.15
N ALA A 1031 31.07 21.32 -2.12
CA ALA A 1031 31.65 20.60 -0.98
C ALA A 1031 30.78 19.39 -0.60
N MET A 1032 31.43 18.31 -0.17
CA MET A 1032 30.80 17.06 0.23
C MET A 1032 31.58 16.45 1.40
N GLN A 1033 30.88 15.89 2.38
CA GLN A 1033 31.52 15.03 3.37
C GLN A 1033 31.46 13.58 2.91
N GLU A 1034 32.57 13.09 2.36
CA GLU A 1034 32.74 11.69 2.00
C GLU A 1034 33.01 10.84 3.25
N VAL A 1035 32.41 9.65 3.27
CA VAL A 1035 32.52 8.69 4.35
C VAL A 1035 32.84 7.32 3.77
N GLN A 1036 33.83 6.64 4.33
CA GLN A 1036 34.09 5.23 4.02
C GLN A 1036 34.08 4.39 5.29
N THR A 1037 33.32 3.29 5.27
CA THR A 1037 33.26 2.31 6.36
C THR A 1037 33.71 0.97 5.82
N ARG A 1038 34.72 0.36 6.43
CA ARG A 1038 35.28 -0.93 6.00
C ARG A 1038 35.00 -2.00 7.04
N THR A 1039 34.23 -3.01 6.68
CA THR A 1039 33.99 -4.22 7.49
C THR A 1039 34.94 -5.33 7.06
N GLN A 1040 35.79 -5.80 7.97
CA GLN A 1040 36.69 -6.94 7.75
C GLN A 1040 35.97 -8.26 8.03
N TYR A 1041 36.23 -9.30 7.24
CA TYR A 1041 35.65 -10.64 7.39
C TYR A 1041 36.69 -11.68 7.78
N LEU A 1042 36.21 -12.77 8.39
CA LEU A 1042 36.95 -13.93 8.89
C LEU A 1042 36.23 -15.22 8.49
N ASP A 1043 36.97 -16.30 8.20
CA ASP A 1043 36.37 -17.60 7.85
C ASP A 1043 35.57 -18.23 9.01
N ASN A 1044 34.43 -18.89 8.70
CA ASN A 1044 33.47 -19.41 9.68
C ASN A 1044 33.83 -20.76 10.32
N ALA A 1045 34.81 -21.50 9.79
CA ALA A 1045 35.09 -22.83 10.32
C ALA A 1045 35.60 -22.75 11.78
N ALA A 1046 34.83 -23.36 12.68
CA ALA A 1046 35.23 -23.76 14.01
C ALA A 1046 35.49 -25.27 14.00
N SER A 1047 36.65 -25.69 13.51
CA SER A 1047 37.08 -27.09 13.66
C SER A 1047 38.60 -27.15 13.66
N THR A 1048 39.16 -27.59 14.76
CA THR A 1048 40.59 -27.85 14.97
C THR A 1048 41.14 -29.03 14.15
N TYR A 1049 40.37 -29.57 13.19
CA TYR A 1049 40.75 -30.72 12.38
C TYR A 1049 40.33 -30.52 10.91
N PHE A 1050 41.22 -29.94 10.10
CA PHE A 1050 41.04 -29.89 8.65
C PHE A 1050 41.74 -31.07 7.96
N ASN A 1051 41.11 -31.59 6.92
CA ASN A 1051 41.78 -32.44 5.93
C ASN A 1051 42.73 -31.55 5.10
N ALA A 1052 43.95 -32.02 4.81
CA ALA A 1052 44.94 -31.27 4.01
C ALA A 1052 44.41 -30.75 2.66
N ASN A 1053 43.33 -31.35 2.14
CA ASN A 1053 42.66 -31.01 0.88
C ASN A 1053 41.47 -30.03 1.00
N ARG A 1054 41.01 -29.66 2.21
CA ARG A 1054 39.95 -28.64 2.42
C ARG A 1054 40.26 -27.83 3.69
N ARG A 1055 41.03 -26.75 3.54
CA ARG A 1055 41.62 -25.96 4.64
C ARG A 1055 40.76 -24.78 5.13
N PHE A 1056 39.68 -24.46 4.41
CA PHE A 1056 38.81 -23.30 4.68
C PHE A 1056 37.33 -23.71 4.60
N SER A 1057 36.47 -23.01 5.33
CA SER A 1057 35.00 -23.20 5.27
C SER A 1057 34.43 -22.66 3.96
N GLN A 1058 33.15 -22.92 3.67
CA GLN A 1058 32.48 -22.41 2.47
C GLN A 1058 32.08 -20.91 2.59
N ASN A 1059 32.07 -20.31 3.79
CA ASN A 1059 31.53 -18.98 4.04
C ASN A 1059 32.40 -18.15 4.99
N SER A 1060 32.44 -16.81 4.85
CA SER A 1060 33.06 -15.90 5.82
C SER A 1060 32.01 -15.10 6.61
N ALA A 1061 32.36 -14.65 7.81
CA ALA A 1061 31.55 -13.77 8.67
C ALA A 1061 32.30 -12.47 9.01
N PRO A 1062 31.58 -11.36 9.25
CA PRO A 1062 32.19 -10.09 9.64
C PRO A 1062 32.89 -10.22 11.00
N MET A 1063 34.09 -9.65 11.10
CA MET A 1063 34.95 -9.68 12.28
C MET A 1063 34.90 -8.34 13.03
N PHE A 1064 35.11 -7.22 12.34
CA PHE A 1064 35.04 -5.86 12.90
C PHE A 1064 34.88 -4.85 11.77
N SER A 1065 34.56 -3.59 12.11
CA SER A 1065 34.48 -2.49 11.13
C SER A 1065 35.27 -1.27 11.60
N GLU A 1066 35.91 -0.59 10.65
CA GLU A 1066 36.60 0.69 10.83
C GLU A 1066 35.97 1.76 9.94
N LYS A 1067 36.05 3.04 10.32
CA LYS A 1067 35.41 4.15 9.60
C LYS A 1067 36.31 5.36 9.53
N ASP A 1068 36.37 5.99 8.36
CA ASP A 1068 37.08 7.25 8.14
C ASP A 1068 36.20 8.25 7.37
N ARG A 1069 36.44 9.55 7.58
CA ARG A 1069 35.65 10.66 7.03
C ARG A 1069 36.56 11.74 6.45
N ARG A 1070 36.13 12.33 5.33
CA ARG A 1070 36.87 13.39 4.65
C ARG A 1070 35.93 14.49 4.15
N LEU A 1071 36.40 15.73 4.20
CA LEU A 1071 35.82 16.83 3.45
C LEU A 1071 36.41 16.87 2.03
N ALA A 1072 35.55 16.72 1.02
CA ALA A 1072 35.89 16.79 -0.38
C ALA A 1072 35.36 18.10 -0.98
N THR A 1073 36.23 18.88 -1.62
CA THR A 1073 35.87 20.14 -2.28
C THR A 1073 36.08 20.03 -3.79
N GLY A 1074 35.33 20.82 -4.54
CA GLY A 1074 35.25 20.70 -5.98
C GLY A 1074 34.49 21.84 -6.65
N TRP A 1075 34.09 21.60 -7.89
CA TRP A 1075 33.27 22.51 -8.66
C TRP A 1075 31.95 21.83 -9.06
N SER A 1076 30.93 22.63 -9.30
CA SER A 1076 29.64 22.17 -9.80
C SER A 1076 29.16 23.00 -10.99
N VAL A 1077 28.41 22.35 -11.86
CA VAL A 1077 27.66 22.96 -12.96
C VAL A 1077 26.29 22.30 -13.04
N GLY A 1078 25.25 23.08 -13.33
CA GLY A 1078 23.90 22.56 -13.41
C GLY A 1078 22.99 23.46 -14.23
N GLY A 1079 21.77 23.01 -14.41
CA GLY A 1079 20.74 23.78 -15.07
C GLY A 1079 19.36 23.26 -14.72
N GLY A 1080 18.36 24.12 -14.85
CA GLY A 1080 17.01 23.79 -14.48
C GLY A 1080 15.99 24.73 -15.07
N VAL A 1081 14.73 24.40 -14.78
CA VAL A 1081 13.57 25.21 -15.12
C VAL A 1081 12.88 25.56 -13.80
N GLU A 1082 12.66 26.85 -13.61
CA GLU A 1082 11.89 27.39 -12.48
C GLU A 1082 10.64 28.03 -13.05
N TRP A 1083 9.48 27.61 -12.57
CA TRP A 1083 8.18 28.11 -12.97
C TRP A 1083 7.60 28.94 -11.82
N ALA A 1084 7.49 30.24 -12.03
CA ALA A 1084 6.74 31.16 -11.19
C ALA A 1084 5.27 30.76 -11.19
N LEU A 1085 4.84 30.27 -10.03
CA LEU A 1085 3.46 29.99 -9.77
C LEU A 1085 2.70 31.34 -9.66
N GLY A 1086 3.31 32.34 -9.03
CA GLY A 1086 2.91 33.75 -9.00
C GLY A 1086 4.05 34.60 -8.46
N ASN A 1087 3.87 35.87 -8.12
CA ASN A 1087 4.99 36.74 -7.67
C ASN A 1087 5.84 36.14 -6.54
N ASN A 1088 5.22 35.49 -5.55
CA ASN A 1088 5.92 35.02 -4.36
C ASN A 1088 6.32 33.54 -4.37
N TRP A 1089 5.79 32.72 -5.27
CA TRP A 1089 6.05 31.27 -5.25
C TRP A 1089 6.51 30.78 -6.61
N SER A 1090 7.44 29.83 -6.61
CA SER A 1090 7.85 29.13 -7.81
C SER A 1090 8.20 27.68 -7.49
N VAL A 1091 8.00 26.80 -8.48
CA VAL A 1091 8.43 25.40 -8.43
C VAL A 1091 9.60 25.25 -9.38
N ARG A 1092 10.59 24.46 -8.97
CA ARG A 1092 11.82 24.28 -9.71
C ARG A 1092 12.12 22.80 -9.88
N GLY A 1093 12.51 22.43 -11.09
CA GLY A 1093 13.22 21.18 -11.36
C GLY A 1093 14.61 21.50 -11.87
N ASP A 1094 15.64 20.94 -11.24
CA ASP A 1094 17.02 21.16 -11.68
C ASP A 1094 17.89 19.91 -11.61
N TYR A 1095 18.88 19.89 -12.50
CA TYR A 1095 19.92 18.90 -12.57
C TYR A 1095 21.27 19.55 -12.28
N GLY A 1096 22.05 18.93 -11.41
CA GLY A 1096 23.41 19.35 -11.07
C GLY A 1096 24.42 18.24 -11.31
N TYR A 1097 25.61 18.62 -11.75
CA TYR A 1097 26.82 17.79 -11.75
C TYR A 1097 27.87 18.46 -10.89
N ALA A 1098 28.50 17.72 -9.98
CA ALA A 1098 29.61 18.17 -9.16
C ALA A 1098 30.78 17.20 -9.28
N ARG A 1099 31.99 17.73 -9.33
CA ARG A 1099 33.23 16.96 -9.37
C ARG A 1099 34.13 17.37 -8.22
N TYR A 1100 34.48 16.40 -7.38
CA TYR A 1100 35.29 16.60 -6.19
C TYR A 1100 36.73 16.11 -6.39
N GLY A 1101 37.68 16.82 -5.75
CA GLY A 1101 39.10 16.49 -5.81
C GLY A 1101 39.46 15.18 -5.12
N SER A 1102 40.60 14.59 -5.50
CA SER A 1102 41.06 13.32 -4.90
C SER A 1102 41.48 13.46 -3.44
N GLY A 1103 41.21 12.45 -2.61
CA GLY A 1103 41.69 12.38 -1.23
C GLY A 1103 41.92 10.99 -0.72
N ALA A 1104 42.66 10.89 0.39
CA ALA A 1104 43.02 9.62 1.01
C ALA A 1104 42.08 9.27 2.18
N PHE A 1105 41.80 7.98 2.34
CA PHE A 1105 41.25 7.36 3.55
C PHE A 1105 42.25 6.34 4.09
N GLN A 1106 42.22 6.14 5.41
CA GLN A 1106 43.12 5.26 6.13
C GLN A 1106 42.36 4.30 7.05
N PHE A 1107 42.71 3.02 6.97
CA PHE A 1107 42.17 1.94 7.80
C PHE A 1107 43.35 1.16 8.37
N ASP A 1108 43.70 1.40 9.63
CA ASP A 1108 44.94 0.92 10.22
C ASP A 1108 44.85 -0.57 10.61
N ASP A 1109 43.65 -1.08 10.95
CA ASP A 1109 43.49 -2.48 11.37
C ASP A 1109 43.17 -3.44 10.21
N ALA A 1110 43.20 -2.97 8.95
CA ALA A 1110 42.91 -3.79 7.78
C ALA A 1110 43.87 -4.98 7.65
N ARG A 1111 43.32 -6.16 7.32
CA ARG A 1111 44.03 -7.45 7.37
C ARG A 1111 44.25 -8.06 5.99
N ALA A 1112 45.31 -8.87 5.88
CA ALA A 1112 45.75 -9.45 4.61
C ALA A 1112 44.75 -10.44 3.98
N GLY A 1113 43.83 -11.02 4.76
CA GLY A 1113 42.95 -12.09 4.28
C GLY A 1113 41.88 -12.56 5.28
N VAL A 1114 41.24 -13.69 4.98
CA VAL A 1114 40.14 -14.27 5.80
C VAL A 1114 40.54 -15.52 6.57
N GLY A 1115 41.65 -16.17 6.21
CA GLY A 1115 42.07 -17.44 6.77
C GLY A 1115 42.44 -17.36 8.25
N ARG A 1116 41.81 -18.19 9.06
CA ARG A 1116 42.14 -18.37 10.49
C ARG A 1116 43.41 -19.19 10.68
N ASN A 1117 44.01 -19.12 11.87
CA ASN A 1117 45.01 -20.10 12.29
C ASN A 1117 44.35 -21.49 12.36
N PHE A 1118 45.02 -22.52 11.86
CA PHE A 1118 44.50 -23.89 11.89
C PHE A 1118 45.61 -24.90 12.19
N THR A 1119 45.23 -26.08 12.68
CA THR A 1119 46.17 -27.17 12.96
C THR A 1119 45.72 -28.41 12.18
N VAL A 1120 46.67 -29.13 11.59
CA VAL A 1120 46.41 -30.37 10.83
C VAL A 1120 47.00 -31.55 11.59
N ALA A 1121 46.20 -32.61 11.73
CA ALA A 1121 46.67 -33.88 12.28
C ALA A 1121 47.35 -34.71 11.18
N GLY A 1122 48.65 -34.90 11.34
CA GLY A 1122 49.52 -35.67 10.45
C GLY A 1122 49.49 -37.18 10.73
N ALA A 1123 50.65 -37.81 10.52
CA ALA A 1123 50.81 -39.26 10.66
C ALA A 1123 50.49 -39.72 12.09
N VAL A 1124 49.97 -40.94 12.19
CA VAL A 1124 49.79 -41.62 13.48
C VAL A 1124 51.16 -41.86 14.08
N LEU A 1125 51.37 -41.36 15.30
CA LEU A 1125 52.60 -41.60 16.04
C LEU A 1125 52.66 -43.08 16.43
N ARG A 1126 53.81 -43.72 16.18
CA ARG A 1126 54.06 -45.12 16.49
C ARG A 1126 55.24 -45.25 17.42
N ASP A 1127 55.18 -46.25 18.28
CA ASP A 1127 56.29 -46.60 19.16
C ASP A 1127 57.50 -47.01 18.30
N PRO A 1128 58.66 -46.35 18.45
CA PRO A 1128 59.79 -46.55 17.56
C PRO A 1128 60.44 -47.93 17.69
N VAL A 1129 60.11 -48.71 18.72
CA VAL A 1129 60.69 -50.04 18.99
C VAL A 1129 59.72 -51.15 18.59
N THR A 1130 58.44 -50.98 18.90
CA THR A 1130 57.40 -52.03 18.71
C THR A 1130 56.50 -51.77 17.50
N ASN A 1131 56.59 -50.59 16.89
CA ASN A 1131 55.76 -50.13 15.77
C ASN A 1131 54.24 -50.07 16.08
N ALA A 1132 53.86 -50.21 17.34
CA ALA A 1132 52.48 -50.10 17.80
C ALA A 1132 51.97 -48.65 17.70
N ILE A 1133 50.68 -48.46 17.41
CA ILE A 1133 50.06 -47.12 17.37
C ILE A 1133 50.05 -46.56 18.79
N LEU A 1134 50.68 -45.40 18.98
CA LEU A 1134 50.66 -44.69 20.26
C LEU A 1134 49.27 -44.10 20.50
N ARG A 1135 48.78 -44.27 21.73
CA ARG A 1135 47.48 -43.76 22.18
C ARG A 1135 47.67 -42.95 23.44
N ASP A 1136 46.84 -41.92 23.59
CA ASP A 1136 46.77 -41.11 24.79
C ASP A 1136 46.36 -42.01 25.98
N PRO A 1137 47.16 -42.07 27.06
CA PRO A 1137 46.94 -43.02 28.15
C PRO A 1137 45.69 -42.73 28.99
N VAL A 1138 45.10 -41.54 28.87
CA VAL A 1138 43.93 -41.11 29.65
C VAL A 1138 42.64 -41.25 28.83
N THR A 1139 42.69 -40.93 27.55
CA THR A 1139 41.51 -40.87 26.66
C THR A 1139 41.43 -42.00 25.65
N GLY A 1140 42.51 -42.78 25.46
CA GLY A 1140 42.59 -43.88 24.48
C GLY A 1140 42.67 -43.43 23.01
N ALA A 1141 42.66 -42.12 22.76
CA ALA A 1141 42.72 -41.52 21.43
C ALA A 1141 44.08 -41.78 20.76
N ILE A 1142 44.09 -41.99 19.44
CA ILE A 1142 45.35 -42.20 18.69
C ILE A 1142 46.15 -40.89 18.66
N LEU A 1143 47.41 -40.94 19.10
CA LEU A 1143 48.31 -39.79 19.07
C LEU A 1143 48.78 -39.55 17.63
N ARG A 1144 48.71 -38.29 17.18
CA ARG A 1144 49.11 -37.84 15.85
C ARG A 1144 50.05 -36.64 15.98
N GLU A 1145 50.96 -36.51 15.02
CA GLU A 1145 51.75 -35.28 14.89
C GLU A 1145 50.83 -34.11 14.52
N MET A 1146 50.86 -33.03 15.28
CA MET A 1146 50.02 -31.85 15.02
C MET A 1146 50.89 -30.72 14.48
N THR A 1147 50.59 -30.25 13.27
CA THR A 1147 51.28 -29.10 12.67
C THR A 1147 50.36 -27.88 12.64
N SER A 1148 50.75 -26.79 13.28
CA SER A 1148 49.98 -25.53 13.31
C SER A 1148 50.42 -24.59 12.19
N TYR A 1149 49.46 -23.95 11.55
CA TYR A 1149 49.62 -22.98 10.47
C TYR A 1149 49.00 -21.64 10.88
N THR A 1150 49.73 -20.55 10.66
CA THR A 1150 49.24 -19.18 10.88
C THR A 1150 48.42 -18.72 9.68
N GLY A 1151 47.18 -18.28 9.92
CA GLY A 1151 46.26 -17.80 8.90
C GLY A 1151 46.45 -16.33 8.54
N THR A 1152 46.05 -15.94 7.33
CA THR A 1152 46.20 -14.59 6.77
C THR A 1152 45.44 -13.52 7.57
N SER A 1153 44.35 -13.88 8.26
CA SER A 1153 43.55 -12.97 9.08
C SER A 1153 44.30 -12.47 10.33
N SER A 1154 45.42 -13.09 10.70
CA SER A 1154 46.27 -12.64 11.81
C SER A 1154 47.25 -11.54 11.40
N THR A 1155 47.43 -11.30 10.09
CA THR A 1155 48.39 -10.33 9.55
C THR A 1155 47.70 -8.97 9.32
N VAL A 1156 48.06 -7.97 10.13
CA VAL A 1156 47.59 -6.57 10.00
C VAL A 1156 48.58 -5.79 9.14
N ASN A 1157 48.14 -5.34 7.97
CA ASN A 1157 48.98 -4.60 7.02
C ASN A 1157 48.46 -3.18 6.76
N GLY A 1158 47.30 -2.82 7.34
CA GLY A 1158 46.62 -1.57 7.07
C GLY A 1158 46.14 -1.44 5.62
N ARG A 1159 45.35 -0.40 5.36
CA ARG A 1159 44.88 -0.05 4.02
C ARG A 1159 44.83 1.45 3.88
N ARG A 1160 45.52 1.96 2.85
CA ARG A 1160 45.38 3.34 2.40
C ARG A 1160 44.75 3.36 1.03
N THR A 1161 43.67 4.11 0.90
CA THR A 1161 42.94 4.25 -0.36
C THR A 1161 42.85 5.71 -0.76
N ARG A 1162 42.93 6.01 -2.06
CA ARG A 1162 42.67 7.35 -2.60
C ARG A 1162 41.57 7.30 -3.63
N SER A 1163 40.49 8.07 -3.42
CA SER A 1163 39.37 8.20 -4.35
C SER A 1163 39.14 9.65 -4.77
N ASN A 1164 38.49 9.84 -5.92
CA ASN A 1164 37.79 11.08 -6.26
C ASN A 1164 36.30 10.77 -6.45
N ALA A 1165 35.44 11.76 -6.29
CA ALA A 1165 33.99 11.59 -6.41
C ALA A 1165 33.40 12.52 -7.46
N ASP A 1166 32.43 12.02 -8.20
CA ASP A 1166 31.54 12.75 -9.09
C ASP A 1166 30.12 12.59 -8.54
N ALA A 1167 29.29 13.63 -8.55
CA ALA A 1167 27.91 13.54 -8.10
C ALA A 1167 26.98 14.17 -9.12
N HIS A 1168 25.94 13.44 -9.53
CA HIS A 1168 24.81 13.98 -10.27
C HIS A 1168 23.62 14.12 -9.33
N SER A 1169 22.92 15.25 -9.34
CA SER A 1169 21.77 15.48 -8.47
C SER A 1169 20.56 15.91 -9.30
N ILE A 1170 19.44 15.22 -9.15
CA ILE A 1170 18.13 15.64 -9.69
C ILE A 1170 17.30 16.15 -8.53
N ARG A 1171 16.81 17.38 -8.61
CA ARG A 1171 16.14 18.06 -7.51
C ARG A 1171 14.83 18.67 -7.96
N LEU A 1172 13.81 18.53 -7.14
CA LEU A 1172 12.55 19.26 -7.21
C LEU A 1172 12.44 20.13 -5.97
N GLY A 1173 12.20 21.42 -6.17
CA GLY A 1173 12.13 22.38 -5.09
C GLY A 1173 11.00 23.37 -5.23
N VAL A 1174 10.63 23.96 -4.11
CA VAL A 1174 9.67 25.06 -4.04
C VAL A 1174 10.38 26.25 -3.41
N ASN A 1175 10.31 27.40 -4.08
CA ASN A 1175 10.95 28.62 -3.63
C ASN A 1175 9.88 29.66 -3.29
N PHE A 1176 10.08 30.31 -2.14
CA PHE A 1176 9.43 31.56 -1.80
C PHE A 1176 10.33 32.72 -2.24
N ARG A 1177 9.75 33.66 -2.99
CA ARG A 1177 10.39 34.88 -3.52
C ARG A 1177 9.82 36.08 -2.77
N PHE A 1178 10.72 36.93 -2.29
CA PHE A 1178 10.40 38.08 -1.42
C PHE A 1178 10.16 39.35 -2.21
#